data_AF-A0A5M3PJ38-F1
#
_entry.id   AF-A0A5M3PJ38-F1
#
_cell.length_a   1.000
_cell.length_b   1.000
_cell.length_c   1.000
_cell.angle_alpha   90.00
_cell.angle_beta   90.00
_cell.angle_gamma   90.00
#
_symmetry.space_group_name_H-M   'P 1'
#
loop_
_entity.id
_entity.type
_entity.pdbx_description
1 polymer ?
#
loop_
_entity_poly.entity_id
_entity_poly.type
_entity_poly.pdbx_seq_one_letter_code
_entity_poly.pdbx_strand_id
1 'polypeptide(L)'
;MSSLKSVLAVTGLALLLSACGGESTEQLPNTSQNSGTVTYNGPAPATDDVANFKRTVWDNLVTQDKCGACHGSSGQAPTFVNEQDVNLAYAQANSIVNLSDPSQSTMVTKVAGGHNCWLQSTSACVDILTTYISNWAGGSEGSAKTVELRAPALKEPGATVALPSAPGLFSSTVYPVLTQYCSDCHGDGGQTPYIASADVTTAYDQAKSRIDPMNPGASRLVERLRYDFHNCWDDDCEASADLMELKILEMVQDLSAQPVDPAMVASKALNLEADGLLANSGGRFEDNVIALYEFKFGEGQTAFDTSGVSPALDLTLSGNVDWVGGWGIDLGPAGENEQGFMVPAGKAQGSTTASRKLHTLLTASGEYSIEAWVAPGNITQEDARIVTYSGSSTTRNVTLSQSLQRYEVLHRSTTSDENTPFATQDADMLLQATLQHVVVNYTPATGRQIFVNGVPTGDVDPDDGGLLTEWDDSFALVLGNETDGNSPWQGAIRMVAIHNRALTPEQVQANFEVGVGQKFYLLFGVSHLIDVPESFIVFEVSQFDSYAYRFTSPFFISLDDTAEPSNIALRGMRLGINGKEATVGQAWANLDVVLDADSYEPGTGQPLSSLGTIIALENGPGNDEFFLTFDQLGSNSFARSEPSLPPQPEPADLEPSSEIGLKTFDEINESMSRMTGVPTTNQAVFNTYTTVKQQLPTVETIQGFLSSHQMAVTQMAIQYCDALVSNAQLRDQMFPGFDFSAPASTAFDHGGKSLVTGPLLSRFVGSNLASQPGDSTIETELSSLMDRLTSCGAGCEPDRTETVVKASCAAVLGSATTLVQ
;
A
#
# COMPACT_ATOMS: atom_id res chain seq x y z
N MET A 1 64.74 -4.74 42.58
CA MET A 1 64.35 -4.16 41.27
C MET A 1 62.83 -4.02 41.19
N SER A 2 62.21 -3.26 42.10
CA SER A 2 60.76 -3.26 42.33
C SER A 2 60.14 -1.86 42.45
N SER A 3 60.87 -0.81 42.08
CA SER A 3 60.43 0.59 42.27
C SER A 3 60.29 1.39 40.96
N LEU A 4 60.55 0.77 39.80
CA LEU A 4 60.38 1.42 38.49
C LEU A 4 59.15 0.96 37.70
N LYS A 5 58.45 -0.11 38.13
CA LYS A 5 57.26 -0.61 37.42
C LYS A 5 55.95 0.05 37.86
N SER A 6 55.88 0.61 39.07
CA SER A 6 54.64 1.25 39.56
C SER A 6 54.49 2.72 39.13
N VAL A 7 55.56 3.38 38.66
CA VAL A 7 55.47 4.76 38.16
C VAL A 7 55.10 4.79 36.68
N LEU A 8 55.49 3.79 35.87
CA LEU A 8 55.03 3.71 34.47
C LEU A 8 53.57 3.27 34.31
N ALA A 9 53.02 2.54 35.28
CA ALA A 9 51.63 2.07 35.23
C ALA A 9 50.60 3.16 35.62
N VAL A 10 51.02 4.21 36.33
CA VAL A 10 50.11 5.30 36.76
C VAL A 10 50.10 6.45 35.75
N THR A 11 51.20 6.69 35.02
CA THR A 11 51.21 7.70 33.94
C THR A 11 50.57 7.21 32.63
N GLY A 12 50.47 5.90 32.42
CA GLY A 12 49.78 5.32 31.25
C GLY A 12 48.24 5.26 31.38
N LEU A 13 47.71 5.34 32.61
CA LEU A 13 46.26 5.25 32.86
C LEU A 13 45.58 6.62 32.94
N ALA A 14 46.33 7.70 33.14
CA ALA A 14 45.81 9.08 33.07
C ALA A 14 45.65 9.61 31.64
N LEU A 15 46.23 8.92 30.64
CA LEU A 15 46.07 9.23 29.21
C LEU A 15 44.89 8.49 28.55
N LEU A 16 44.23 7.57 29.27
CA LEU A 16 43.07 6.79 28.77
C LEU A 16 41.72 7.25 29.34
N LEU A 17 41.68 8.35 30.10
CA LEU A 17 40.48 8.91 30.74
C LEU A 17 40.07 10.29 30.18
N SER A 18 40.56 10.66 29.00
CA SER A 18 40.08 11.84 28.24
C SER A 18 39.35 11.49 26.93
N ALA A 19 38.97 10.21 26.75
CA ALA A 19 38.24 9.73 25.57
C ALA A 19 36.76 9.38 25.86
N CYS A 20 36.15 10.07 26.83
CA CYS A 20 34.69 10.26 26.88
C CYS A 20 34.43 11.77 26.78
N GLY A 21 34.47 12.27 25.55
CA GLY A 21 33.95 13.57 25.18
C GLY A 21 33.02 13.34 24.00
N GLY A 22 31.77 13.80 24.11
CA GLY A 22 30.75 13.64 23.08
C GLY A 22 31.28 14.05 21.72
N GLU A 23 30.80 13.38 20.68
CA GLU A 23 31.15 13.70 19.30
C GLU A 23 30.97 15.21 19.09
N SER A 24 32.11 15.89 18.97
CA SER A 24 32.13 17.25 18.50
C SER A 24 31.62 17.21 17.08
N THR A 25 30.63 18.04 16.77
CA THR A 25 30.30 18.40 15.39
C THR A 25 31.56 19.03 14.77
N GLU A 26 32.44 18.21 14.20
CA GLU A 26 33.52 18.73 13.39
C GLU A 26 32.88 19.39 12.17
N GLN A 27 33.03 20.71 12.15
CA GLN A 27 32.63 21.57 11.08
C GLN A 27 33.37 21.11 9.81
N LEU A 28 32.65 20.64 8.79
CA LEU A 28 33.19 20.70 7.43
C LEU A 28 33.64 22.15 7.21
N PRO A 29 34.85 22.41 6.71
CA PRO A 29 35.34 23.77 6.58
C PRO A 29 34.34 24.60 5.80
N ASN A 30 33.74 25.58 6.47
CA ASN A 30 32.93 26.57 5.81
C ASN A 30 33.85 27.33 4.84
N THR A 31 33.71 27.06 3.55
CA THR A 31 34.45 27.73 2.50
C THR A 31 33.89 29.12 2.18
N SER A 32 32.80 29.56 2.84
CA SER A 32 32.32 30.93 2.75
C SER A 32 33.26 31.88 3.51
N GLN A 33 34.22 32.46 2.81
CA GLN A 33 34.92 33.66 3.27
C GLN A 33 33.89 34.79 3.50
N ASN A 34 33.81 35.30 4.73
CA ASN A 34 33.17 36.57 5.12
C ASN A 34 31.87 36.95 4.37
N SER A 35 30.72 36.59 4.94
CA SER A 35 29.43 37.24 4.63
C SER A 35 29.43 38.68 5.17
N GLY A 36 30.07 39.60 4.45
CA GLY A 36 30.01 41.02 4.78
C GLY A 36 28.58 41.55 4.59
N THR A 37 27.95 42.01 5.67
CA THR A 37 26.65 42.71 5.59
C THR A 37 26.85 44.00 4.79
N VAL A 38 26.17 44.13 3.64
CA VAL A 38 26.23 45.36 2.85
C VAL A 38 25.30 46.39 3.49
N THR A 39 25.85 47.38 4.18
CA THR A 39 25.07 48.52 4.69
C THR A 39 24.67 49.42 3.53
N TYR A 40 23.37 49.42 3.18
CA TYR A 40 22.83 50.27 2.12
C TYR A 40 22.81 51.75 2.55
N ASN A 41 23.50 52.60 1.80
CA ASN A 41 23.57 54.05 2.03
C ASN A 41 23.00 54.88 0.87
N GLY A 42 22.35 54.22 -0.10
CA GLY A 42 21.77 54.88 -1.28
C GLY A 42 20.40 55.52 -1.03
N PRO A 43 19.77 56.09 -2.08
CA PRO A 43 18.42 56.65 -2.00
C PRO A 43 17.38 55.63 -1.51
N ALA A 44 16.34 56.08 -0.82
CA ALA A 44 15.23 55.21 -0.43
C ALA A 44 14.54 54.59 -1.67
N PRO A 45 13.93 53.40 -1.55
CA PRO A 45 13.08 52.84 -2.60
C PRO A 45 12.01 53.85 -3.05
N ALA A 46 11.88 54.06 -4.36
CA ALA A 46 10.95 55.04 -4.93
C ALA A 46 9.48 54.57 -4.90
N THR A 47 9.24 53.26 -4.85
CA THR A 47 7.91 52.65 -4.78
C THR A 47 7.92 51.44 -3.84
N ASP A 48 6.73 50.97 -3.45
CA ASP A 48 6.59 49.74 -2.67
C ASP A 48 7.13 48.51 -3.40
N ASP A 49 7.02 48.48 -4.73
CA ASP A 49 7.59 47.41 -5.55
C ASP A 49 9.13 47.44 -5.55
N VAL A 50 9.76 48.63 -5.63
CA VAL A 50 11.22 48.74 -5.46
C VAL A 50 11.63 48.30 -4.05
N ALA A 51 10.82 48.62 -3.04
CA ALA A 51 11.06 48.15 -1.67
C ALA A 51 10.92 46.63 -1.56
N ASN A 52 10.00 46.01 -2.30
CA ASN A 52 9.84 44.57 -2.36
C ASN A 52 11.02 43.90 -3.04
N PHE A 53 11.36 44.34 -4.26
CA PHE A 53 12.59 43.93 -4.97
C PHE A 53 13.82 44.01 -4.09
N LYS A 54 13.95 45.12 -3.32
CA LYS A 54 15.07 45.29 -2.40
C LYS A 54 15.15 44.13 -1.41
N ARG A 55 14.04 43.82 -0.74
CA ARG A 55 13.98 42.80 0.32
C ARG A 55 14.14 41.38 -0.22
N THR A 56 13.56 41.09 -1.38
CA THR A 56 13.44 39.71 -1.89
C THR A 56 14.59 39.32 -2.81
N VAL A 57 15.12 40.24 -3.61
CA VAL A 57 16.18 39.97 -4.59
C VAL A 57 17.49 40.66 -4.20
N TRP A 58 17.48 41.98 -4.05
CA TRP A 58 18.72 42.76 -3.91
C TRP A 58 19.48 42.44 -2.62
N ASP A 59 18.81 42.45 -1.46
CA ASP A 59 19.42 42.21 -0.14
C ASP A 59 20.07 40.82 -0.08
N ASN A 60 19.53 39.86 -0.84
CA ASN A 60 20.01 38.49 -0.90
C ASN A 60 21.17 38.26 -1.88
N LEU A 61 21.36 39.12 -2.90
CA LEU A 61 22.32 38.92 -3.98
C LEU A 61 23.45 39.95 -4.02
N VAL A 62 23.32 41.07 -3.31
CA VAL A 62 24.29 42.19 -3.32
C VAL A 62 25.65 41.85 -2.68
N THR A 63 25.73 40.75 -1.93
CA THR A 63 26.97 40.35 -1.29
C THR A 63 28.02 39.88 -2.31
N GLN A 64 29.30 40.05 -1.94
CA GLN A 64 30.43 39.79 -2.85
C GLN A 64 30.66 38.31 -3.13
N ASP A 65 30.23 37.43 -2.23
CA ASP A 65 30.23 35.98 -2.40
C ASP A 65 29.14 35.47 -3.38
N LYS A 66 28.27 36.37 -3.85
CA LYS A 66 27.19 36.08 -4.79
C LYS A 66 27.29 36.96 -6.05
N CYS A 67 26.19 37.57 -6.48
CA CYS A 67 26.14 38.38 -7.70
C CYS A 67 26.82 39.76 -7.54
N GLY A 68 26.98 40.25 -6.31
CA GLY A 68 27.49 41.59 -6.01
C GLY A 68 28.91 41.88 -6.50
N ALA A 69 29.76 40.85 -6.61
CA ALA A 69 31.12 41.02 -7.13
C ALA A 69 31.16 41.41 -8.63
N CYS A 70 30.17 40.98 -9.40
CA CYS A 70 30.14 41.19 -10.85
C CYS A 70 29.05 42.17 -11.29
N HIS A 71 27.92 42.23 -10.59
CA HIS A 71 26.73 43.00 -11.01
C HIS A 71 26.43 44.22 -10.10
N GLY A 72 27.41 44.62 -9.27
CA GLY A 72 27.37 45.84 -8.47
C GLY A 72 27.61 47.12 -9.28
N SER A 73 27.68 48.27 -8.59
CA SER A 73 27.78 49.61 -9.18
C SER A 73 29.02 49.84 -10.06
N SER A 74 30.10 49.09 -9.78
CA SER A 74 31.37 49.13 -10.49
C SER A 74 31.63 47.89 -11.36
N GLY A 75 30.62 47.01 -11.47
CA GLY A 75 30.68 45.74 -12.19
C GLY A 75 30.26 45.82 -13.66
N GLN A 76 29.96 44.66 -14.24
CA GLN A 76 29.44 44.51 -15.60
C GLN A 76 27.92 44.71 -15.66
N ALA A 77 27.44 45.24 -16.78
CA ALA A 77 26.01 45.33 -17.04
C ALA A 77 25.40 43.92 -17.29
N PRO A 78 24.14 43.67 -16.88
CA PRO A 78 23.26 44.57 -16.12
C PRO A 78 23.66 44.69 -14.64
N THR A 79 23.60 45.90 -14.08
CA THR A 79 23.98 46.17 -12.67
C THR A 79 22.79 46.02 -11.72
N PHE A 80 22.14 44.85 -11.74
CA PHE A 80 20.90 44.56 -11.01
C PHE A 80 21.08 44.39 -9.49
N VAL A 81 22.31 44.44 -8.97
CA VAL A 81 22.61 44.52 -7.53
C VAL A 81 23.46 45.76 -7.22
N ASN A 82 23.21 46.87 -7.92
CA ASN A 82 23.90 48.13 -7.68
C ASN A 82 23.77 48.57 -6.21
N GLU A 83 24.90 48.58 -5.49
CA GLU A 83 24.95 48.86 -4.07
C GLU A 83 24.77 50.35 -3.70
N GLN A 84 24.89 51.25 -4.69
CA GLN A 84 24.79 52.70 -4.51
C GLN A 84 23.36 53.24 -4.71
N ASP A 85 22.55 52.56 -5.53
CA ASP A 85 21.16 52.98 -5.80
C ASP A 85 20.27 51.78 -6.19
N VAL A 86 19.36 51.44 -5.28
CA VAL A 86 18.41 50.34 -5.46
C VAL A 86 17.40 50.60 -6.58
N ASN A 87 17.10 51.87 -6.90
CA ASN A 87 16.17 52.20 -7.97
C ASN A 87 16.79 51.93 -9.35
N LEU A 88 18.09 52.17 -9.50
CA LEU A 88 18.84 51.79 -10.70
C LEU A 88 18.97 50.28 -10.82
N ALA A 89 19.26 49.59 -9.70
CA ALA A 89 19.31 48.13 -9.65
C ALA A 89 17.97 47.51 -10.11
N TYR A 90 16.85 48.01 -9.61
CA TYR A 90 15.49 47.60 -9.98
C TYR A 90 15.22 47.78 -11.49
N ALA A 91 15.60 48.92 -12.07
CA ALA A 91 15.43 49.16 -13.50
C ALA A 91 16.23 48.18 -14.37
N GLN A 92 17.43 47.79 -13.93
CA GLN A 92 18.24 46.77 -14.61
C GLN A 92 17.66 45.37 -14.42
N ALA A 93 17.21 45.02 -13.22
CA ALA A 93 16.60 43.72 -12.92
C ALA A 93 15.37 43.45 -13.81
N ASN A 94 14.49 44.43 -13.99
CA ASN A 94 13.32 44.33 -14.87
C ASN A 94 13.64 44.03 -16.34
N SER A 95 14.87 44.23 -16.80
CA SER A 95 15.27 43.88 -18.17
C SER A 95 15.66 42.40 -18.35
N ILE A 96 15.86 41.67 -17.25
CA ILE A 96 16.34 40.27 -17.23
C ILE A 96 15.46 39.33 -16.40
N VAL A 97 14.40 39.86 -15.79
CA VAL A 97 13.46 39.12 -14.97
C VAL A 97 12.10 39.05 -15.64
N ASN A 98 11.50 37.86 -15.62
CA ASN A 98 10.13 37.61 -16.01
C ASN A 98 9.32 37.34 -14.73
N LEU A 99 8.52 38.31 -14.28
CA LEU A 99 7.73 38.18 -13.06
C LEU A 99 6.55 37.22 -13.20
N SER A 100 6.01 37.06 -14.42
CA SER A 100 4.97 36.08 -14.71
C SER A 100 5.48 34.65 -14.72
N ASP A 101 6.73 34.44 -15.14
CA ASP A 101 7.42 33.14 -15.12
C ASP A 101 8.86 33.30 -14.60
N PRO A 102 9.04 33.31 -13.27
CA PRO A 102 10.35 33.50 -12.65
C PRO A 102 11.41 32.49 -13.10
N SER A 103 11.02 31.24 -13.35
CA SER A 103 11.93 30.17 -13.78
C SER A 103 12.59 30.47 -15.13
N GLN A 104 11.89 31.20 -16.00
CA GLN A 104 12.36 31.62 -17.32
C GLN A 104 13.04 33.00 -17.32
N SER A 105 13.23 33.61 -16.14
CA SER A 105 14.02 34.83 -16.03
C SER A 105 15.43 34.58 -16.55
N THR A 106 15.96 35.51 -17.35
CA THR A 106 17.32 35.38 -17.91
C THR A 106 18.36 35.19 -16.81
N MET A 107 18.18 35.81 -15.63
CA MET A 107 19.07 35.57 -14.50
C MET A 107 19.07 34.12 -14.01
N VAL A 108 17.91 33.45 -14.01
CA VAL A 108 17.74 32.05 -13.59
C VAL A 108 18.32 31.12 -14.65
N THR A 109 17.92 31.26 -15.91
CA THR A 109 18.38 30.40 -17.01
C THR A 109 19.88 30.53 -17.25
N LYS A 110 20.49 31.69 -16.97
CA LYS A 110 21.94 31.86 -17.03
C LYS A 110 22.67 31.05 -15.97
N VAL A 111 22.19 31.08 -14.72
CA VAL A 111 22.78 30.26 -13.65
C VAL A 111 22.55 28.77 -13.90
N ALA A 112 21.36 28.39 -14.40
CA ALA A 112 21.06 27.03 -14.85
C ALA A 112 22.05 26.53 -15.92
N GLY A 113 22.51 27.43 -16.80
CA GLY A 113 23.58 27.16 -17.77
C GLY A 113 25.00 27.12 -17.20
N GLY A 114 25.18 27.09 -15.87
CA GLY A 114 26.46 26.99 -15.18
C GLY A 114 27.11 28.33 -14.81
N HIS A 115 26.39 29.45 -14.87
CA HIS A 115 26.97 30.76 -14.56
C HIS A 115 27.04 31.04 -13.06
N ASN A 116 28.23 30.91 -12.46
CA ASN A 116 28.60 31.44 -11.13
C ASN A 116 27.57 31.15 -10.00
N CYS A 117 27.14 29.90 -9.87
CA CYS A 117 26.41 29.48 -8.66
C CYS A 117 27.33 29.59 -7.44
N TRP A 118 26.82 30.17 -6.34
CA TRP A 118 27.56 30.36 -5.08
C TRP A 118 27.46 29.15 -4.13
N LEU A 119 26.64 28.16 -4.49
CA LEU A 119 26.52 26.88 -3.79
C LEU A 119 27.20 25.77 -4.60
N GLN A 120 27.36 24.60 -3.97
CA GLN A 120 27.84 23.41 -4.68
C GLN A 120 26.82 22.88 -5.69
N SER A 121 25.54 23.17 -5.48
CA SER A 121 24.43 22.72 -6.32
C SER A 121 23.92 23.86 -7.21
N THR A 122 24.09 23.71 -8.52
CA THR A 122 23.55 24.66 -9.52
C THR A 122 22.03 24.68 -9.48
N SER A 123 21.38 23.52 -9.31
CA SER A 123 19.92 23.46 -9.16
C SER A 123 19.45 24.21 -7.92
N ALA A 124 20.13 24.10 -6.78
CA ALA A 124 19.79 24.88 -5.58
C ALA A 124 19.91 26.39 -5.82
N CYS A 125 20.94 26.87 -6.51
CA CYS A 125 21.03 28.28 -6.90
C CYS A 125 19.87 28.70 -7.81
N VAL A 126 19.48 27.85 -8.77
CA VAL A 126 18.35 28.09 -9.68
C VAL A 126 17.03 28.17 -8.92
N ASP A 127 16.78 27.24 -8.00
CA ASP A 127 15.61 27.25 -7.12
C ASP A 127 15.57 28.53 -6.28
N ILE A 128 16.67 28.86 -5.58
CA ILE A 128 16.74 30.04 -4.72
C ILE A 128 16.50 31.34 -5.51
N LEU A 129 17.08 31.47 -6.71
CA LEU A 129 16.84 32.63 -7.58
C LEU A 129 15.38 32.69 -8.04
N THR A 130 14.80 31.55 -8.40
CA THR A 130 13.38 31.44 -8.76
C THR A 130 12.49 31.85 -7.60
N THR A 131 12.83 31.47 -6.36
CA THR A 131 12.15 31.89 -5.13
C THR A 131 12.27 33.40 -4.90
N TYR A 132 13.47 33.99 -5.02
CA TYR A 132 13.65 35.45 -4.87
C TYR A 132 12.78 36.25 -5.83
N ILE A 133 12.74 35.84 -7.10
CA ILE A 133 11.93 36.49 -8.13
C ILE A 133 10.44 36.21 -7.91
N SER A 134 10.07 35.01 -7.47
CA SER A 134 8.68 34.69 -7.12
C SER A 134 8.18 35.54 -5.96
N ASN A 135 8.98 35.72 -4.92
CA ASN A 135 8.66 36.60 -3.79
C ASN A 135 8.60 38.08 -4.20
N TRP A 136 9.40 38.49 -5.19
CA TRP A 136 9.28 39.81 -5.79
C TRP A 136 7.94 39.97 -6.54
N ALA A 137 7.57 38.99 -7.37
CA ALA A 137 6.33 39.00 -8.13
C ALA A 137 5.07 38.93 -7.22
N GLY A 138 5.16 38.19 -6.10
CA GLY A 138 4.06 37.89 -5.17
C GLY A 138 3.73 38.97 -4.14
N GLY A 139 4.09 40.23 -4.35
CA GLY A 139 3.71 41.36 -3.47
C GLY A 139 2.20 41.66 -3.39
N SER A 140 1.35 40.79 -3.94
CA SER A 140 -0.11 40.83 -3.88
C SER A 140 -0.63 39.41 -3.64
N GLU A 141 -1.31 39.25 -2.51
CA GLU A 141 -1.91 38.01 -1.99
C GLU A 141 -2.52 37.11 -3.09
N GLY A 142 -2.12 35.83 -3.12
CA GLY A 142 -2.97 34.74 -3.59
C GLY A 142 -2.94 34.33 -5.06
N SER A 143 -1.96 34.71 -5.89
CA SER A 143 -1.92 34.18 -7.27
C SER A 143 -1.23 32.82 -7.35
N ALA A 144 -2.00 31.74 -7.36
CA ALA A 144 -1.57 30.45 -7.90
C ALA A 144 -1.12 30.64 -9.36
N LYS A 145 0.13 30.31 -9.67
CA LYS A 145 0.66 30.38 -11.05
C LYS A 145 0.15 29.19 -11.85
N THR A 146 -0.21 29.43 -13.11
CA THR A 146 -0.62 28.42 -14.08
C THR A 146 0.57 28.03 -14.97
N VAL A 147 0.85 26.74 -15.08
CA VAL A 147 1.90 26.20 -15.96
C VAL A 147 1.49 26.41 -17.43
N GLU A 148 2.32 27.08 -18.23
CA GLU A 148 2.09 27.23 -19.67
C GLU A 148 2.48 25.93 -20.41
N LEU A 149 1.51 25.31 -21.09
CA LEU A 149 1.73 24.10 -21.88
C LEU A 149 2.45 24.42 -23.20
N ARG A 150 3.42 23.59 -23.59
CA ARG A 150 4.22 23.75 -24.81
C ARG A 150 4.39 22.42 -25.52
N ALA A 151 4.36 22.44 -26.85
CA ALA A 151 4.51 21.23 -27.67
C ALA A 151 5.90 20.59 -27.48
N PRO A 152 5.98 19.28 -27.16
CA PRO A 152 7.23 18.55 -27.12
C PRO A 152 7.74 18.21 -28.53
N ALA A 153 8.98 17.75 -28.63
CA ALA A 153 9.51 17.21 -29.87
C ALA A 153 8.81 15.90 -30.23
N LEU A 154 8.23 15.83 -31.44
CA LEU A 154 7.48 14.65 -31.88
C LEU A 154 8.43 13.49 -32.24
N LYS A 155 8.28 12.35 -31.54
CA LYS A 155 9.06 11.13 -31.74
C LYS A 155 8.13 9.95 -31.97
N GLU A 156 8.56 9.00 -32.81
CA GLU A 156 7.86 7.71 -32.91
C GLU A 156 8.26 6.82 -31.72
N PRO A 157 7.36 5.96 -31.21
CA PRO A 157 7.72 4.97 -30.21
C PRO A 157 8.90 4.09 -30.65
N GLY A 158 9.83 3.86 -29.73
CA GLY A 158 11.00 3.03 -29.87
C GLY A 158 10.69 1.55 -30.06
N ALA A 159 11.72 0.80 -30.43
CA ALA A 159 11.64 -0.65 -30.62
C ALA A 159 11.90 -1.39 -29.30
N THR A 160 11.15 -2.46 -29.05
CA THR A 160 11.22 -3.27 -27.82
C THR A 160 11.53 -4.73 -28.11
N VAL A 161 12.22 -5.40 -27.19
CA VAL A 161 12.37 -6.85 -27.26
C VAL A 161 11.11 -7.49 -26.69
N ALA A 162 10.37 -8.25 -27.52
CA ALA A 162 9.21 -9.01 -27.08
C ALA A 162 9.59 -10.47 -26.80
N LEU A 163 9.17 -11.00 -25.64
CA LEU A 163 9.29 -12.42 -25.34
C LEU A 163 8.39 -13.24 -26.30
N PRO A 164 8.88 -14.36 -26.88
CA PRO A 164 8.09 -15.18 -27.78
C PRO A 164 6.82 -15.75 -27.11
N SER A 165 5.74 -15.96 -27.86
CA SER A 165 4.55 -16.62 -27.32
C SER A 165 4.78 -18.08 -26.93
N ALA A 166 5.76 -18.76 -27.55
CA ALA A 166 6.13 -20.13 -27.24
C ALA A 166 7.15 -20.20 -26.09
N PRO A 167 7.01 -21.15 -25.14
CA PRO A 167 7.88 -21.26 -23.96
C PRO A 167 9.27 -21.83 -24.26
N GLY A 168 9.65 -22.04 -25.53
CA GLY A 168 10.86 -22.78 -25.90
C GLY A 168 12.16 -22.19 -25.32
N LEU A 169 12.33 -20.86 -25.41
CA LEU A 169 13.49 -20.19 -24.83
C LEU A 169 13.47 -20.31 -23.30
N PHE A 170 12.34 -19.95 -22.67
CA PHE A 170 12.11 -20.06 -21.23
C PHE A 170 12.40 -21.46 -20.67
N SER A 171 11.93 -22.50 -21.37
CA SER A 171 12.10 -23.91 -21.01
C SER A 171 13.57 -24.31 -20.92
N SER A 172 14.44 -23.70 -21.73
CA SER A 172 15.86 -24.05 -21.83
C SER A 172 16.76 -23.21 -20.94
N THR A 173 16.29 -22.06 -20.43
CA THR A 173 17.10 -21.08 -19.70
C THR A 173 16.62 -20.85 -18.26
N VAL A 174 15.47 -20.20 -18.09
CA VAL A 174 14.95 -19.72 -16.79
C VAL A 174 14.21 -20.84 -16.03
N TYR A 175 13.42 -21.66 -16.75
CA TYR A 175 12.59 -22.72 -16.15
C TYR A 175 13.38 -23.74 -15.30
N PRO A 176 14.58 -24.21 -15.71
CA PRO A 176 15.39 -25.10 -14.86
C PRO A 176 15.73 -24.51 -13.50
N VAL A 177 16.02 -23.21 -13.41
CA VAL A 177 16.32 -22.53 -12.13
C VAL A 177 15.06 -22.46 -11.27
N LEU A 178 13.93 -22.07 -11.86
CA LEU A 178 12.65 -21.97 -11.14
C LEU A 178 12.19 -23.33 -10.61
N THR A 179 12.31 -24.40 -11.40
CA THR A 179 11.94 -25.74 -10.93
C THR A 179 12.88 -26.27 -9.84
N GLN A 180 14.16 -25.93 -9.90
CA GLN A 180 15.13 -26.36 -8.90
C GLN A 180 14.93 -25.68 -7.53
N TYR A 181 14.68 -24.37 -7.54
CA TYR A 181 14.72 -23.57 -6.31
C TYR A 181 13.36 -23.05 -5.86
N CYS A 182 12.36 -23.00 -6.74
CA CYS A 182 11.06 -22.40 -6.44
C CYS A 182 9.90 -23.40 -6.43
N SER A 183 10.07 -24.63 -6.91
CA SER A 183 8.96 -25.59 -7.11
C SER A 183 8.22 -26.01 -5.85
N ASP A 184 8.89 -26.05 -4.69
CA ASP A 184 8.26 -26.40 -3.41
C ASP A 184 7.14 -25.41 -3.03
N CYS A 185 7.28 -24.13 -3.38
CA CYS A 185 6.29 -23.10 -3.10
C CYS A 185 5.51 -22.68 -4.35
N HIS A 186 6.13 -22.65 -5.53
CA HIS A 186 5.57 -22.11 -6.78
C HIS A 186 5.29 -23.19 -7.84
N GLY A 187 5.30 -24.47 -7.44
CA GLY A 187 4.87 -25.60 -8.26
C GLY A 187 3.36 -25.84 -8.20
N ASP A 188 2.92 -26.96 -8.80
CA ASP A 188 1.50 -27.31 -8.89
C ASP A 188 0.91 -27.59 -7.50
N GLY A 189 -0.10 -26.80 -7.11
CA GLY A 189 -0.72 -26.87 -5.78
C GLY A 189 -0.04 -26.01 -4.71
N GLY A 190 1.00 -25.25 -5.06
CA GLY A 190 1.64 -24.25 -4.21
C GLY A 190 0.93 -22.89 -4.21
N GLN A 191 1.67 -21.84 -3.88
CA GLN A 191 1.22 -20.45 -3.93
C GLN A 191 1.40 -19.83 -5.32
N THR A 192 0.44 -19.03 -5.76
CA THR A 192 0.56 -18.24 -6.99
C THR A 192 1.62 -17.15 -6.84
N PRO A 193 2.37 -16.82 -7.91
CA PRO A 193 2.27 -17.35 -9.27
C PRO A 193 2.92 -18.73 -9.42
N TYR A 194 2.38 -19.59 -10.30
CA TYR A 194 2.87 -20.96 -10.54
C TYR A 194 4.08 -20.99 -11.50
N ILE A 195 5.09 -20.16 -11.24
CA ILE A 195 6.27 -19.97 -12.10
C ILE A 195 7.17 -21.22 -12.20
N ALA A 196 6.94 -22.23 -11.36
CA ALA A 196 7.65 -23.50 -11.34
C ALA A 196 6.70 -24.70 -11.49
N SER A 197 5.53 -24.51 -12.12
CA SER A 197 4.59 -25.59 -12.49
C SER A 197 5.29 -26.70 -13.27
N ALA A 198 4.83 -27.95 -13.12
CA ALA A 198 5.33 -29.07 -13.93
C ALA A 198 4.94 -28.94 -15.41
N ASP A 199 3.91 -28.15 -15.73
CA ASP A 199 3.64 -27.71 -17.09
C ASP A 199 4.41 -26.42 -17.40
N VAL A 200 5.40 -26.54 -18.29
CA VAL A 200 6.23 -25.43 -18.73
C VAL A 200 5.44 -24.30 -19.39
N THR A 201 4.30 -24.59 -20.00
CA THR A 201 3.44 -23.56 -20.62
C THR A 201 2.78 -22.72 -19.52
N THR A 202 2.19 -23.38 -18.52
CA THR A 202 1.64 -22.73 -17.34
C THR A 202 2.70 -21.92 -16.58
N ALA A 203 3.89 -22.50 -16.37
CA ALA A 203 5.00 -21.81 -15.74
C ALA A 203 5.43 -20.56 -16.52
N TYR A 204 5.53 -20.66 -17.84
CA TYR A 204 5.90 -19.55 -18.70
C TYR A 204 4.85 -18.44 -18.73
N ASP A 205 3.57 -18.78 -18.83
CA ASP A 205 2.49 -17.80 -18.80
C ASP A 205 2.43 -17.03 -17.49
N GLN A 206 2.81 -17.67 -16.39
CA GLN A 206 2.92 -17.04 -15.07
C GLN A 206 4.25 -16.30 -14.88
N ALA A 207 5.31 -16.61 -15.63
CA ALA A 207 6.62 -15.96 -15.51
C ALA A 207 6.81 -14.78 -16.46
N LYS A 208 6.22 -14.80 -17.67
CA LYS A 208 6.49 -13.83 -18.75
C LYS A 208 6.29 -12.37 -18.37
N SER A 209 5.28 -12.06 -17.55
CA SER A 209 4.99 -10.68 -17.10
C SER A 209 5.92 -10.19 -15.99
N ARG A 210 6.89 -11.02 -15.58
CA ARG A 210 7.85 -10.79 -14.49
C ARG A 210 9.30 -10.81 -14.99
N ILE A 211 9.48 -10.94 -16.30
CA ILE A 211 10.77 -10.91 -16.99
C ILE A 211 10.81 -9.62 -17.81
N ASP A 212 11.81 -8.80 -17.55
CA ASP A 212 12.17 -7.67 -18.39
C ASP A 212 13.26 -8.13 -19.39
N PRO A 213 12.92 -8.23 -20.69
CA PRO A 213 13.87 -8.69 -21.69
C PRO A 213 14.87 -7.62 -22.14
N MET A 214 14.64 -6.35 -21.82
CA MET A 214 15.55 -5.25 -22.12
C MET A 214 16.53 -5.01 -20.97
N ASN A 215 16.07 -5.25 -19.74
CA ASN A 215 16.85 -5.15 -18.53
C ASN A 215 16.71 -6.41 -17.65
N PRO A 216 17.45 -7.50 -17.96
CA PRO A 216 17.37 -8.75 -17.20
C PRO A 216 17.49 -8.58 -15.68
N GLY A 217 18.35 -7.66 -15.21
CA GLY A 217 18.56 -7.38 -13.79
C GLY A 217 17.35 -6.75 -13.08
N ALA A 218 16.51 -6.00 -13.80
CA ALA A 218 15.26 -5.43 -13.28
C ALA A 218 14.06 -6.40 -13.37
N SER A 219 14.28 -7.64 -13.85
CA SER A 219 13.21 -8.64 -13.82
C SER A 219 12.79 -8.93 -12.39
N ARG A 220 11.48 -8.98 -12.10
CA ARG A 220 10.97 -9.27 -10.75
C ARG A 220 11.50 -10.59 -10.19
N LEU A 221 11.81 -11.57 -11.05
CA LEU A 221 12.44 -12.84 -10.64
C LEU A 221 13.86 -12.63 -10.05
N VAL A 222 14.58 -11.60 -10.49
CA VAL A 222 15.92 -11.21 -10.01
C VAL A 222 15.80 -10.32 -8.77
N GLU A 223 14.96 -9.28 -8.81
CA GLU A 223 14.80 -8.34 -7.69
C GLU A 223 14.34 -9.03 -6.39
N ARG A 224 13.46 -10.03 -6.50
CA ARG A 224 13.01 -10.81 -5.34
C ARG A 224 14.17 -11.49 -4.61
N LEU A 225 15.19 -11.90 -5.35
CA LEU A 225 16.39 -12.50 -4.80
C LEU A 225 17.36 -11.41 -4.32
N ARG A 226 17.63 -10.41 -5.17
CA ARG A 226 18.66 -9.38 -4.94
C ARG A 226 18.32 -8.43 -3.80
N TYR A 227 17.07 -7.99 -3.72
CA TYR A 227 16.65 -6.88 -2.86
C TYR A 227 15.64 -7.32 -1.78
N ASP A 228 14.76 -8.27 -2.10
CA ASP A 228 13.75 -8.73 -1.13
C ASP A 228 14.23 -9.92 -0.28
N PHE A 229 15.45 -10.41 -0.52
CA PHE A 229 16.07 -11.55 0.16
C PHE A 229 15.16 -12.79 0.22
N HIS A 230 14.40 -13.04 -0.85
CA HIS A 230 13.32 -14.01 -0.87
C HIS A 230 13.81 -15.45 -1.10
N ASN A 231 14.01 -16.20 -0.01
CA ASN A 231 14.36 -17.63 -0.03
C ASN A 231 15.55 -17.94 -0.96
N CYS A 232 16.61 -17.14 -0.85
CA CYS A 232 17.87 -17.32 -1.55
C CYS A 232 18.46 -18.71 -1.24
N TRP A 233 19.21 -19.28 -2.19
CA TRP A 233 19.89 -20.55 -1.96
C TRP A 233 21.32 -20.33 -1.47
N ASP A 234 21.82 -21.29 -0.70
CA ASP A 234 23.17 -21.29 -0.13
C ASP A 234 23.52 -20.05 0.73
N ASP A 235 22.49 -19.37 1.26
CA ASP A 235 22.60 -18.11 2.02
C ASP A 235 23.27 -16.96 1.22
N ASP A 236 23.26 -17.01 -0.12
CA ASP A 236 23.87 -16.01 -1.00
C ASP A 236 22.85 -15.45 -2.00
N CYS A 237 22.19 -14.37 -1.61
CA CYS A 237 21.15 -13.71 -2.40
C CYS A 237 21.69 -12.99 -3.63
N GLU A 238 22.92 -12.49 -3.59
CA GLU A 238 23.57 -11.85 -4.73
C GLU A 238 23.89 -12.89 -5.80
N ALA A 239 24.52 -14.00 -5.43
CA ALA A 239 24.80 -15.10 -6.37
C ALA A 239 23.51 -15.74 -6.90
N SER A 240 22.46 -15.81 -6.07
CA SER A 240 21.15 -16.30 -6.49
C SER A 240 20.53 -15.40 -7.57
N ALA A 241 20.56 -14.09 -7.35
CA ALA A 241 20.06 -13.09 -8.29
C ALA A 241 20.87 -13.08 -9.59
N ASP A 242 22.20 -13.10 -9.50
CA ASP A 242 23.10 -13.12 -10.66
C ASP A 242 22.86 -14.35 -11.55
N LEU A 243 22.60 -15.53 -10.96
CA LEU A 243 22.25 -16.73 -11.72
C LEU A 243 20.92 -16.56 -12.46
N MET A 244 19.89 -16.01 -11.79
CA MET A 244 18.59 -15.79 -12.41
C MET A 244 18.70 -14.76 -13.54
N GLU A 245 19.40 -13.65 -13.32
CA GLU A 245 19.66 -12.60 -14.30
C GLU A 245 20.40 -13.16 -15.52
N LEU A 246 21.45 -13.96 -15.31
CA LEU A 246 22.19 -14.62 -16.38
C LEU A 246 21.27 -15.51 -17.23
N LYS A 247 20.34 -16.26 -16.62
CA LYS A 247 19.40 -17.11 -17.37
C LYS A 247 18.37 -16.31 -18.15
N ILE A 248 17.96 -15.15 -17.64
CA ILE A 248 17.11 -14.25 -18.40
C ILE A 248 17.90 -13.63 -19.56
N LEU A 249 19.16 -13.24 -19.35
CA LEU A 249 20.04 -12.73 -20.40
C LEU A 249 20.24 -13.77 -21.52
N GLU A 250 20.53 -15.03 -21.17
CA GLU A 250 20.61 -16.14 -22.12
C GLU A 250 19.29 -16.34 -22.89
N MET A 251 18.14 -16.10 -22.24
CA MET A 251 16.81 -16.22 -22.86
C MET A 251 16.59 -15.16 -23.95
N VAL A 252 17.10 -13.95 -23.75
CA VAL A 252 16.72 -12.76 -24.54
C VAL A 252 17.82 -12.26 -25.49
N GLN A 253 19.06 -12.73 -25.34
CA GLN A 253 20.23 -12.26 -26.10
C GLN A 253 20.07 -12.28 -27.63
N ASP A 254 19.28 -13.22 -28.18
CA ASP A 254 19.07 -13.39 -29.62
C ASP A 254 17.77 -12.74 -30.12
N LEU A 255 16.99 -12.13 -29.22
CA LEU A 255 15.79 -11.42 -29.59
C LEU A 255 16.15 -10.03 -30.11
N SER A 256 15.49 -9.60 -31.18
CA SER A 256 15.69 -8.28 -31.77
C SER A 256 14.55 -7.35 -31.38
N ALA A 257 14.89 -6.10 -31.09
CA ALA A 257 13.90 -5.07 -30.81
C ALA A 257 13.00 -4.87 -32.05
N GLN A 258 11.70 -4.97 -31.85
CA GLN A 258 10.67 -4.70 -32.86
C GLN A 258 10.00 -3.37 -32.55
N PRO A 259 9.73 -2.52 -33.56
CA PRO A 259 8.94 -1.31 -33.36
C PRO A 259 7.53 -1.67 -32.90
N VAL A 260 6.81 -0.69 -32.31
CA VAL A 260 5.38 -0.80 -32.07
C VAL A 260 4.67 -1.26 -33.34
N ASP A 261 3.75 -2.22 -33.22
CA ASP A 261 3.00 -2.76 -34.36
C ASP A 261 2.41 -1.60 -35.18
N PRO A 262 2.81 -1.44 -36.45
CA PRO A 262 2.31 -0.34 -37.30
C PRO A 262 0.79 -0.33 -37.50
N ALA A 263 0.10 -1.44 -37.20
CA ALA A 263 -1.35 -1.50 -37.22
C ALA A 263 -2.02 -0.82 -36.01
N MET A 264 -1.28 -0.61 -34.91
CA MET A 264 -1.80 0.09 -33.74
C MET A 264 -2.02 1.57 -34.04
N VAL A 265 -3.12 2.11 -33.54
CA VAL A 265 -3.37 3.56 -33.53
C VAL A 265 -2.58 4.14 -32.36
N ALA A 266 -1.37 4.63 -32.61
CA ALA A 266 -0.44 5.08 -31.57
C ALA A 266 -0.18 6.60 -31.61
N SER A 267 -0.07 7.22 -30.44
CA SER A 267 0.41 8.60 -30.28
C SER A 267 1.91 8.71 -30.57
N LYS A 268 2.43 9.94 -30.58
CA LYS A 268 3.87 10.18 -30.43
C LYS A 268 4.35 9.80 -29.03
N ALA A 269 5.63 9.51 -28.95
CA ALA A 269 6.29 9.04 -27.75
C ALA A 269 7.02 10.16 -27.00
N LEU A 270 7.14 10.00 -25.68
CA LEU A 270 7.71 10.98 -24.76
C LEU A 270 8.57 10.30 -23.71
N ASN A 271 9.64 10.96 -23.32
CA ASN A 271 10.42 10.65 -22.13
C ASN A 271 10.08 11.67 -21.03
N LEU A 272 10.05 11.21 -19.77
CA LEU A 272 9.65 12.03 -18.64
C LEU A 272 10.58 13.23 -18.44
N GLU A 273 11.89 13.00 -18.37
CA GLU A 273 12.87 14.06 -18.09
C GLU A 273 13.13 14.98 -19.29
N ALA A 274 13.14 14.42 -20.51
CA ALA A 274 13.48 15.16 -21.71
C ALA A 274 12.31 15.98 -22.28
N ASP A 275 11.07 15.48 -22.18
CA ASP A 275 9.91 16.12 -22.80
C ASP A 275 8.85 16.58 -21.78
N GLY A 276 8.98 16.21 -20.51
CA GLY A 276 8.04 16.61 -19.46
C GLY A 276 8.16 18.08 -19.09
N LEU A 277 7.01 18.76 -19.02
CA LEU A 277 6.93 20.12 -18.52
C LEU A 277 6.72 20.10 -17.01
N LEU A 278 7.64 20.68 -16.24
CA LEU A 278 7.53 20.71 -14.77
C LEU A 278 6.22 21.38 -14.35
N ALA A 279 5.37 20.60 -13.68
CA ALA A 279 4.07 21.04 -13.19
C ALA A 279 4.14 21.69 -11.79
N ASN A 280 5.33 21.70 -11.17
CA ASN A 280 5.57 22.18 -9.80
C ASN A 280 5.50 23.70 -9.61
N SER A 281 5.23 24.47 -10.67
CA SER A 281 5.26 25.93 -10.63
C SER A 281 3.87 26.52 -10.36
N GLY A 282 3.39 26.40 -9.12
CA GLY A 282 2.26 27.19 -8.63
C GLY A 282 1.24 26.44 -7.79
N GLY A 283 0.41 27.20 -7.08
CA GLY A 283 -0.74 26.68 -6.32
C GLY A 283 -0.50 26.48 -4.83
N ARG A 284 0.74 26.20 -4.40
CA ARG A 284 1.08 26.11 -2.97
C ARG A 284 1.08 27.51 -2.35
N PHE A 285 0.52 27.61 -1.16
CA PHE A 285 0.71 28.72 -0.25
C PHE A 285 2.11 28.61 0.39
N GLU A 286 3.02 29.45 -0.10
CA GLU A 286 4.42 29.50 0.35
C GLU A 286 4.78 30.83 1.02
N ASP A 287 3.78 31.70 1.23
CA ASP A 287 3.98 32.90 2.04
C ASP A 287 4.40 32.49 3.46
N ASN A 288 5.22 33.33 4.09
CA ASN A 288 5.72 33.13 5.45
C ASN A 288 6.64 31.91 5.64
N VAL A 289 7.01 31.19 4.57
CA VAL A 289 8.02 30.12 4.63
C VAL A 289 9.39 30.73 4.96
N ILE A 290 10.01 30.21 6.03
CA ILE A 290 11.32 30.67 6.53
C ILE A 290 12.41 29.59 6.44
N ALA A 291 12.04 28.35 6.16
CA ALA A 291 12.93 27.25 5.79
C ALA A 291 12.16 26.27 4.88
N LEU A 292 12.77 25.84 3.77
CA LEU A 292 12.15 24.95 2.79
C LEU A 292 13.12 23.90 2.28
N TYR A 293 12.76 22.63 2.43
CA TYR A 293 13.51 21.48 1.95
C TYR A 293 12.61 20.65 1.06
N GLU A 294 12.84 20.71 -0.24
CA GLU A 294 12.15 19.87 -1.23
C GLU A 294 13.04 18.71 -1.71
N PHE A 295 14.30 18.64 -1.24
CA PHE A 295 15.23 17.55 -1.55
C PHE A 295 15.46 17.31 -3.05
N LYS A 296 15.49 18.40 -3.84
CA LYS A 296 15.67 18.34 -5.30
C LYS A 296 17.08 18.02 -5.77
N PHE A 297 18.08 18.13 -4.89
CA PHE A 297 19.48 17.96 -5.30
C PHE A 297 19.77 16.50 -5.68
N GLY A 298 19.23 15.53 -4.93
CA GLY A 298 19.29 14.11 -5.29
C GLY A 298 20.65 13.45 -5.10
N GLU A 299 21.68 14.18 -4.65
CA GLU A 299 23.03 13.67 -4.45
C GLU A 299 23.77 14.40 -3.31
N GLY A 300 24.92 13.85 -2.91
CA GLY A 300 25.75 14.44 -1.85
C GLY A 300 25.12 14.33 -0.45
N GLN A 301 25.66 15.12 0.50
CA GLN A 301 25.30 15.07 1.92
C GLN A 301 24.67 16.38 2.42
N THR A 302 24.08 17.18 1.53
CA THR A 302 23.50 18.47 1.91
C THR A 302 22.12 18.65 1.28
N ALA A 303 21.12 18.87 2.13
CA ALA A 303 19.82 19.37 1.71
C ALA A 303 19.78 20.89 1.89
N PHE A 304 19.67 21.62 0.79
CA PHE A 304 19.73 23.08 0.78
C PHE A 304 18.39 23.70 1.19
N ASP A 305 18.45 24.76 1.99
CA ASP A 305 17.28 25.59 2.31
C ASP A 305 16.98 26.53 1.14
N THR A 306 15.87 26.27 0.46
CA THR A 306 15.44 26.99 -0.75
C THR A 306 14.37 28.05 -0.49
N SER A 307 14.06 28.34 0.79
CA SER A 307 13.05 29.33 1.20
C SER A 307 13.38 30.77 0.75
N GLY A 308 14.65 31.03 0.44
CA GLY A 308 15.14 32.37 0.14
C GLY A 308 15.24 33.28 1.37
N VAL A 309 15.12 32.76 2.60
CA VAL A 309 15.28 33.55 3.82
C VAL A 309 16.68 33.34 4.42
N SER A 310 17.45 34.42 4.51
CA SER A 310 18.82 34.39 5.03
C SER A 310 18.88 34.44 6.58
N PRO A 311 19.87 33.79 7.24
CA PRO A 311 20.82 32.84 6.65
C PRO A 311 20.11 31.56 6.19
N ALA A 312 20.60 30.94 5.11
CA ALA A 312 20.10 29.64 4.67
C ALA A 312 20.35 28.60 5.78
N LEU A 313 19.33 27.82 6.11
CA LEU A 313 19.41 26.73 7.09
C LEU A 313 19.69 25.40 6.38
N ASP A 314 20.82 25.26 5.71
CA ASP A 314 21.16 24.01 5.04
C ASP A 314 21.31 22.86 6.06
N LEU A 315 20.85 21.67 5.70
CA LEU A 315 20.91 20.47 6.53
C LEU A 315 22.00 19.52 6.02
N THR A 316 22.86 19.07 6.93
CA THR A 316 23.82 18.01 6.66
C THR A 316 23.16 16.66 6.85
N LEU A 317 23.24 15.79 5.83
CA LEU A 317 22.78 14.40 5.87
C LEU A 317 23.89 13.52 6.47
N SER A 318 23.55 12.65 7.42
CA SER A 318 24.48 11.71 8.05
C SER A 318 23.81 10.43 8.54
N GLY A 319 24.60 9.36 8.69
CA GLY A 319 24.08 8.03 9.02
C GLY A 319 23.50 7.31 7.80
N ASN A 320 22.54 6.43 8.03
CA ASN A 320 21.86 5.66 7.00
C ASN A 320 20.80 6.53 6.30
N VAL A 321 21.24 7.34 5.32
CA VAL A 321 20.39 8.25 4.55
C VAL A 321 20.64 8.07 3.06
N ASP A 322 19.57 7.88 2.30
CA ASP A 322 19.59 7.80 0.85
C ASP A 322 18.69 8.87 0.22
N TRP A 323 18.99 9.26 -1.02
CA TRP A 323 18.11 10.11 -1.81
C TRP A 323 17.03 9.29 -2.48
N VAL A 324 15.80 9.83 -2.56
CA VAL A 324 14.67 9.15 -3.21
C VAL A 324 14.38 9.78 -4.58
N GLY A 325 14.19 8.92 -5.59
CA GLY A 325 13.77 9.35 -6.93
C GLY A 325 12.45 10.14 -6.89
N GLY A 326 12.33 11.21 -7.68
CA GLY A 326 11.18 12.12 -7.63
C GLY A 326 11.22 13.16 -6.49
N TRP A 327 12.41 13.41 -5.95
CA TRP A 327 12.75 14.30 -4.82
C TRP A 327 12.40 13.73 -3.45
N GLY A 328 13.35 13.74 -2.53
CA GLY A 328 13.16 13.26 -1.15
C GLY A 328 14.43 12.66 -0.57
N ILE A 329 14.36 12.31 0.71
CA ILE A 329 15.35 11.51 1.41
C ILE A 329 14.67 10.35 2.13
N ASP A 330 15.33 9.20 2.19
CA ASP A 330 14.94 8.05 3.00
C ASP A 330 15.87 7.93 4.20
N LEU A 331 15.30 7.71 5.37
CA LEU A 331 15.99 7.64 6.65
C LEU A 331 15.89 6.21 7.17
N GLY A 332 17.01 5.50 7.16
CA GLY A 332 17.10 4.11 7.56
C GLY A 332 17.48 3.90 9.03
N PRO A 333 17.25 2.70 9.57
CA PRO A 333 17.73 2.33 10.90
C PRO A 333 19.27 2.27 10.95
N ALA A 334 19.82 2.27 12.16
CA ALA A 334 21.23 1.93 12.34
C ALA A 334 21.47 0.48 11.89
N GLY A 335 22.58 0.25 11.18
CA GLY A 335 22.88 -1.06 10.59
C GLY A 335 24.36 -1.22 10.29
N GLU A 336 24.75 -2.43 9.90
CA GLU A 336 26.11 -2.73 9.45
C GLU A 336 26.15 -2.59 7.92
N ASN A 337 27.12 -1.84 7.39
CA ASN A 337 27.33 -1.78 5.94
C ASN A 337 28.06 -3.03 5.42
N GLU A 338 28.18 -3.16 4.10
CA GLU A 338 28.82 -4.30 3.43
C GLU A 338 30.27 -4.56 3.88
N GLN A 339 30.95 -3.55 4.41
CA GLN A 339 32.34 -3.65 4.89
C GLN A 339 32.45 -3.92 6.40
N GLY A 340 31.32 -4.16 7.07
CA GLY A 340 31.27 -4.50 8.48
C GLY A 340 31.32 -3.30 9.43
N PHE A 341 31.09 -2.08 8.93
CA PHE A 341 31.07 -0.87 9.76
C PHE A 341 29.64 -0.55 10.20
N MET A 342 29.49 -0.29 11.50
CA MET A 342 28.24 0.23 12.05
C MET A 342 27.98 1.65 11.54
N VAL A 343 26.88 1.80 10.80
CA VAL A 343 26.33 3.07 10.34
C VAL A 343 25.19 3.47 11.28
N PRO A 344 25.23 4.66 11.91
CA PRO A 344 24.12 5.18 12.71
C PRO A 344 22.83 5.33 11.90
N ALA A 345 21.69 5.42 12.59
CA ALA A 345 20.42 5.72 11.92
C ALA A 345 20.48 7.07 11.19
N GLY A 346 19.71 7.18 10.10
CA GLY A 346 19.68 8.37 9.26
C GLY A 346 19.27 9.63 10.01
N LYS A 347 19.88 10.76 9.65
CA LYS A 347 19.56 12.09 10.19
C LYS A 347 19.89 13.19 9.19
N ALA A 348 19.06 14.24 9.12
CA ALA A 348 19.40 15.51 8.48
C ALA A 348 19.43 16.63 9.52
N GLN A 349 20.53 17.36 9.67
CA GLN A 349 20.71 18.32 10.76
C GLN A 349 21.30 19.65 10.31
N GLY A 350 20.66 20.75 10.71
CA GLY A 350 21.17 22.10 10.53
C GLY A 350 22.18 22.50 11.62
N SER A 351 22.99 23.52 11.33
CA SER A 351 23.84 24.11 12.38
C SER A 351 23.01 24.90 13.39
N THR A 352 23.45 24.96 14.65
CA THR A 352 22.79 25.77 15.69
C THR A 352 22.78 27.26 15.35
N THR A 353 23.85 27.74 14.69
CA THR A 353 23.97 29.14 14.26
C THR A 353 22.94 29.50 13.19
N ALA A 354 22.77 28.67 12.16
CA ALA A 354 21.74 28.90 11.15
C ALA A 354 20.33 28.68 11.71
N SER A 355 20.15 27.68 12.60
CA SER A 355 18.86 27.33 13.20
C SER A 355 18.30 28.45 14.07
N ARG A 356 19.15 29.34 14.59
CA ARG A 356 18.77 30.58 15.30
C ARG A 356 17.78 31.44 14.52
N LYS A 357 17.79 31.37 13.18
CA LYS A 357 16.79 32.01 12.31
C LYS A 357 15.36 31.64 12.73
N LEU A 358 15.12 30.36 13.04
CA LEU A 358 13.82 29.87 13.48
C LEU A 358 13.40 30.54 14.79
N HIS A 359 14.25 30.53 15.81
CA HIS A 359 13.97 31.24 17.06
C HIS A 359 13.64 32.72 16.80
N THR A 360 14.48 33.45 16.05
CA THR A 360 14.26 34.89 15.80
C THR A 360 12.93 35.17 15.11
N LEU A 361 12.58 34.42 14.07
CA LEU A 361 11.38 34.70 13.26
C LEU A 361 10.10 34.17 13.91
N LEU A 362 10.15 32.99 14.54
CA LEU A 362 8.99 32.37 15.18
C LEU A 362 8.62 33.04 16.51
N THR A 363 9.60 33.43 17.33
CA THR A 363 9.30 34.17 18.57
C THR A 363 8.82 35.59 18.29
N ALA A 364 9.23 36.20 17.18
CA ALA A 364 8.77 37.51 16.77
C ALA A 364 7.30 37.51 16.27
N SER A 365 6.86 36.46 15.57
CA SER A 365 5.46 36.30 15.18
C SER A 365 4.59 35.77 16.32
N GLY A 366 5.15 34.90 17.18
CA GLY A 366 4.44 34.22 18.26
C GLY A 366 3.60 33.03 17.79
N GLU A 367 3.69 32.67 16.50
CA GLU A 367 2.92 31.62 15.84
C GLU A 367 3.79 30.92 14.78
N TYR A 368 3.48 29.67 14.44
CA TYR A 368 4.22 28.91 13.44
C TYR A 368 3.39 27.80 12.80
N SER A 369 3.90 27.30 11.68
CA SER A 369 3.51 26.00 11.11
C SER A 369 4.73 25.17 10.76
N ILE A 370 4.67 23.86 11.02
CA ILE A 370 5.57 22.85 10.47
C ILE A 370 4.75 22.05 9.48
N GLU A 371 5.07 22.14 8.20
CA GLU A 371 4.46 21.35 7.13
C GLU A 371 5.45 20.29 6.66
N ALA A 372 5.02 19.03 6.57
CA ALA A 372 5.86 17.93 6.11
C ALA A 372 5.07 16.96 5.23
N TRP A 373 5.75 16.42 4.21
CA TRP A 373 5.28 15.27 3.44
C TRP A 373 6.14 14.06 3.78
N VAL A 374 5.56 13.08 4.45
CA VAL A 374 6.28 11.96 5.05
C VAL A 374 5.62 10.63 4.72
N ALA A 375 6.42 9.59 4.50
CA ALA A 375 5.98 8.21 4.39
C ALA A 375 6.69 7.39 5.48
N PRO A 376 6.04 7.18 6.65
CA PRO A 376 6.59 6.32 7.70
C PRO A 376 6.95 4.94 7.17
N GLY A 377 8.15 4.46 7.49
CA GLY A 377 8.61 3.13 7.05
C GLY A 377 7.78 1.98 7.63
N ASN A 378 7.15 2.20 8.79
CA ASN A 378 6.19 1.30 9.42
C ASN A 378 5.33 2.04 10.46
N ILE A 379 4.30 1.37 10.95
CA ILE A 379 3.34 1.88 11.95
C ILE A 379 3.66 1.48 13.40
N THR A 380 4.85 0.92 13.65
CA THR A 380 5.24 0.36 14.96
C THR A 380 6.34 1.14 15.67
N GLN A 381 6.78 2.27 15.12
CA GLN A 381 7.86 3.08 15.71
C GLN A 381 7.37 3.84 16.93
N GLU A 382 8.18 3.95 17.98
CA GLU A 382 7.87 4.71 19.20
C GLU A 382 8.98 5.71 19.50
N ASP A 383 8.61 6.86 20.08
CA ASP A 383 9.53 7.97 20.35
C ASP A 383 10.35 8.38 19.11
N ALA A 384 9.75 8.34 17.93
CA ALA A 384 10.46 8.50 16.67
C ALA A 384 10.32 9.94 16.13
N ARG A 385 11.43 10.68 16.05
CA ARG A 385 11.44 12.12 15.71
C ARG A 385 11.41 12.36 14.20
N ILE A 386 10.31 12.93 13.70
CA ILE A 386 10.17 13.29 12.29
C ILE A 386 10.85 14.65 12.02
N VAL A 387 10.44 15.68 12.77
CA VAL A 387 11.02 17.04 12.74
C VAL A 387 11.20 17.51 14.18
N THR A 388 12.39 17.96 14.56
CA THR A 388 12.63 18.49 15.90
C THR A 388 13.53 19.73 15.88
N TYR A 389 13.18 20.72 16.69
CA TYR A 389 14.02 21.88 17.00
C TYR A 389 14.39 21.81 18.48
N SER A 390 15.51 21.14 18.77
CA SER A 390 15.86 20.68 20.11
C SER A 390 17.37 20.75 20.38
N GLY A 391 17.70 20.74 21.67
CA GLY A 391 19.06 20.53 22.16
C GLY A 391 19.30 19.09 22.61
N SER A 392 18.25 18.40 23.08
CA SER A 392 18.28 16.98 23.48
C SER A 392 16.88 16.36 23.46
N SER A 393 16.82 15.05 23.68
CA SER A 393 15.59 14.27 23.85
C SER A 393 14.70 14.68 25.03
N THR A 394 15.12 15.63 25.87
CA THR A 394 14.30 16.19 26.97
C THR A 394 14.32 17.72 27.01
N THR A 395 15.05 18.36 26.10
CA THR A 395 15.19 19.82 26.05
C THR A 395 14.96 20.31 24.63
N ARG A 396 13.81 20.94 24.40
CA ARG A 396 13.33 21.26 23.05
C ARG A 396 12.47 22.53 23.01
N ASN A 397 12.37 23.11 21.82
CA ASN A 397 11.36 24.12 21.55
C ASN A 397 10.10 23.48 20.96
N VAL A 398 10.26 22.62 19.95
CA VAL A 398 9.16 21.89 19.31
C VAL A 398 9.64 20.59 18.66
N THR A 399 8.80 19.57 18.66
CA THR A 399 9.02 18.28 18.00
C THR A 399 7.71 17.78 17.40
N LEU A 400 7.74 17.34 16.14
CA LEU A 400 6.77 16.43 15.54
C LEU A 400 7.38 15.02 15.51
N SER A 401 6.67 14.05 16.09
CA SER A 401 7.11 12.66 16.20
C SER A 401 6.00 11.67 15.89
N GLN A 402 6.40 10.41 15.70
CA GLN A 402 5.53 9.25 15.62
C GLN A 402 5.61 8.46 16.93
N SER A 403 4.46 7.96 17.37
CA SER A 403 4.38 6.87 18.33
C SER A 403 3.30 5.90 17.86
N LEU A 404 3.66 4.67 17.50
CA LEU A 404 2.76 3.72 16.84
C LEU A 404 2.01 4.37 15.64
N GLN A 405 0.67 4.39 15.68
CA GLN A 405 -0.22 4.93 14.66
C GLN A 405 -0.70 6.36 14.93
N ARG A 406 -0.03 7.10 15.81
CA ARG A 406 -0.35 8.51 16.12
C ARG A 406 0.79 9.45 15.77
N TYR A 407 0.41 10.65 15.33
CA TYR A 407 1.30 11.80 15.32
C TYR A 407 1.29 12.46 16.68
N GLU A 408 2.47 12.86 17.16
CA GLU A 408 2.69 13.45 18.47
C GLU A 408 3.48 14.76 18.35
N VAL A 409 3.06 15.78 19.07
CA VAL A 409 3.69 17.11 19.11
C VAL A 409 4.09 17.45 20.54
N LEU A 410 5.39 17.63 20.76
CA LEU A 410 5.97 18.14 22.00
C LEU A 410 6.37 19.60 21.78
N HIS A 411 6.07 20.47 22.73
CA HIS A 411 6.20 21.91 22.51
C HIS A 411 6.41 22.68 23.81
N ARG A 412 7.37 23.60 23.80
CA ARG A 412 7.65 24.51 24.91
C ARG A 412 6.89 25.83 24.74
N SER A 413 6.22 26.29 25.78
CA SER A 413 5.67 27.65 25.86
C SER A 413 5.56 28.08 27.32
N THR A 414 5.17 29.34 27.57
CA THR A 414 4.93 29.82 28.94
C THR A 414 3.81 29.07 29.70
N THR A 415 3.03 28.23 29.02
CA THR A 415 1.89 27.49 29.57
C THR A 415 2.00 25.97 29.38
N SER A 416 3.02 25.47 28.69
CA SER A 416 3.18 24.03 28.39
C SER A 416 4.54 23.52 28.86
N ASP A 417 4.57 22.26 29.30
CA ASP A 417 5.83 21.54 29.55
C ASP A 417 6.37 20.97 28.23
N GLU A 418 7.65 21.20 27.95
CA GLU A 418 8.31 20.83 26.69
C GLU A 418 8.32 19.32 26.39
N ASN A 419 7.96 18.49 27.36
CA ASN A 419 7.94 17.04 27.26
C ASN A 419 6.52 16.44 27.41
N THR A 420 5.47 17.28 27.50
CA THR A 420 4.08 16.82 27.54
C THR A 420 3.50 16.72 26.12
N PRO A 421 3.13 15.52 25.65
CA PRO A 421 2.68 15.32 24.28
C PRO A 421 1.23 15.78 24.06
N PHE A 422 1.01 16.44 22.93
CA PHE A 422 -0.29 16.53 22.28
C PHE A 422 -0.29 15.56 21.09
N ALA A 423 -1.24 14.64 21.01
CA ALA A 423 -1.24 13.60 19.99
C ALA A 423 -2.63 13.33 19.44
N THR A 424 -2.67 12.76 18.24
CA THR A 424 -3.89 12.22 17.65
C THR A 424 -4.41 11.01 18.43
N GLN A 425 -5.73 10.79 18.46
CA GLN A 425 -6.30 9.62 19.15
C GLN A 425 -5.81 8.28 18.59
N ASP A 426 -5.50 7.34 19.48
CA ASP A 426 -5.09 5.98 19.10
C ASP A 426 -6.15 5.25 18.24
N ALA A 427 -7.43 5.48 18.53
CA ALA A 427 -8.55 4.81 17.86
C ALA A 427 -8.69 5.22 16.39
N ASP A 428 -8.20 6.40 16.01
CA ASP A 428 -8.35 6.94 14.66
C ASP A 428 -7.27 6.41 13.71
N MET A 429 -6.15 5.91 14.25
CA MET A 429 -5.03 5.33 13.49
C MET A 429 -4.59 6.23 12.33
N LEU A 430 -4.50 7.55 12.55
CA LEU A 430 -4.30 8.51 11.47
C LEU A 430 -2.95 8.38 10.79
N LEU A 431 -1.91 7.93 11.49
CA LEU A 431 -0.60 7.67 10.90
C LEU A 431 -0.59 6.31 10.21
N GLN A 432 -0.21 6.30 8.93
CA GLN A 432 -0.16 5.13 8.07
C GLN A 432 1.22 5.03 7.40
N ALA A 433 1.63 3.82 7.01
CA ALA A 433 2.88 3.59 6.27
C ALA A 433 2.73 3.92 4.77
N THR A 434 2.22 5.11 4.47
CA THR A 434 2.01 5.65 3.11
C THR A 434 2.39 7.13 3.10
N LEU A 435 2.61 7.73 1.93
CA LEU A 435 2.88 9.17 1.85
C LEU A 435 1.69 9.98 2.37
N GLN A 436 1.93 10.79 3.41
CA GLN A 436 0.95 11.64 4.06
C GLN A 436 1.46 13.08 4.15
N HIS A 437 0.52 14.01 4.04
CA HIS A 437 0.73 15.42 4.32
C HIS A 437 0.39 15.69 5.79
N VAL A 438 1.33 16.22 6.56
CA VAL A 438 1.15 16.49 7.98
C VAL A 438 1.51 17.93 8.25
N VAL A 439 0.60 18.66 8.90
CA VAL A 439 0.84 20.04 9.33
C VAL A 439 0.60 20.16 10.82
N VAL A 440 1.58 20.76 11.52
CA VAL A 440 1.44 21.20 12.90
C VAL A 440 1.33 22.72 12.90
N ASN A 441 0.20 23.24 13.37
CA ASN A 441 0.01 24.66 13.61
C ASN A 441 0.15 24.97 15.09
N TYR A 442 0.59 26.19 15.40
CA TYR A 442 0.50 26.75 16.74
C TYR A 442 0.15 28.24 16.70
N THR A 443 -0.83 28.63 17.51
CA THR A 443 -1.06 30.04 17.88
C THR A 443 -1.31 30.15 19.38
N PRO A 444 -1.05 31.32 20.01
CA PRO A 444 -1.41 31.54 21.41
C PRO A 444 -2.93 31.49 21.67
N ALA A 445 -3.76 31.61 20.63
CA ALA A 445 -5.22 31.59 20.76
C ALA A 445 -5.80 30.16 20.70
N THR A 446 -5.18 29.26 19.93
CA THR A 446 -5.70 27.92 19.65
C THR A 446 -4.84 26.78 20.20
N GLY A 447 -3.62 27.06 20.66
CA GLY A 447 -2.66 26.02 21.02
C GLY A 447 -2.15 25.26 19.79
N ARG A 448 -1.66 24.04 19.99
CA ARG A 448 -1.21 23.13 18.92
C ARG A 448 -2.42 22.55 18.18
N GLN A 449 -2.29 22.39 16.87
CA GLN A 449 -3.25 21.67 16.03
C GLN A 449 -2.50 20.77 15.07
N ILE A 450 -3.04 19.58 14.82
CA ILE A 450 -2.51 18.64 13.83
C ILE A 450 -3.51 18.56 12.67
N PHE A 451 -2.98 18.54 11.45
CA PHE A 451 -3.70 18.25 10.22
C PHE A 451 -3.04 17.06 9.55
N VAL A 452 -3.85 16.14 9.01
CA VAL A 452 -3.39 15.00 8.23
C VAL A 452 -4.15 15.00 6.91
N ASN A 453 -3.43 14.99 5.79
CA ASN A 453 -3.96 14.98 4.42
C ASN A 453 -4.95 16.13 4.17
N GLY A 454 -4.56 17.36 4.51
CA GLY A 454 -5.38 18.56 4.33
C GLY A 454 -6.45 18.80 5.41
N VAL A 455 -6.75 17.80 6.26
CA VAL A 455 -7.89 17.82 7.17
C VAL A 455 -7.44 17.98 8.63
N PRO A 456 -8.05 18.87 9.44
CA PRO A 456 -7.76 18.96 10.88
C PRO A 456 -8.18 17.67 11.60
N THR A 457 -7.35 17.16 12.50
CA THR A 457 -7.65 15.92 13.22
C THR A 457 -8.75 16.09 14.27
N GLY A 458 -8.98 17.33 14.74
CA GLY A 458 -10.01 17.67 15.72
C GLY A 458 -9.64 17.35 17.17
N ASP A 459 -8.42 16.86 17.40
CA ASP A 459 -7.88 16.64 18.75
C ASP A 459 -7.75 17.97 19.52
N VAL A 460 -8.05 17.91 20.81
CA VAL A 460 -7.98 19.07 21.71
C VAL A 460 -6.63 19.08 22.41
N ASP A 461 -5.88 20.17 22.26
CA ASP A 461 -4.64 20.38 22.99
C ASP A 461 -4.90 20.38 24.51
N PRO A 462 -4.22 19.53 25.30
CA PRO A 462 -4.36 19.53 26.76
C PRO A 462 -3.80 20.78 27.43
N ASP A 463 -2.91 21.52 26.77
CA ASP A 463 -2.29 22.73 27.28
C ASP A 463 -2.97 23.99 26.72
N ASP A 464 -3.06 25.05 27.52
CA ASP A 464 -3.50 26.37 27.04
C ASP A 464 -2.44 26.99 26.13
N GLY A 465 -2.85 27.82 25.16
CA GLY A 465 -1.93 28.58 24.33
C GLY A 465 -1.08 29.59 25.14
N GLY A 466 0.22 29.63 24.86
CA GLY A 466 1.21 30.44 25.55
C GLY A 466 2.13 31.27 24.62
N LEU A 467 3.04 32.03 25.21
CA LEU A 467 4.06 32.77 24.49
C LEU A 467 5.28 31.88 24.21
N LEU A 468 5.96 32.14 23.09
CA LEU A 468 7.20 31.45 22.69
C LEU A 468 8.46 32.10 23.29
N THR A 469 8.31 33.03 24.24
CA THR A 469 9.41 33.84 24.79
C THR A 469 10.46 33.04 25.57
N GLU A 470 10.16 31.78 25.90
CA GLU A 470 11.07 30.86 26.61
C GLU A 470 11.79 29.88 25.67
N TRP A 471 11.65 30.07 24.35
CA TRP A 471 12.38 29.28 23.38
C TRP A 471 13.88 29.55 23.45
N ASP A 472 14.68 28.51 23.30
CA ASP A 472 16.13 28.59 23.32
C ASP A 472 16.66 28.78 21.89
N ASP A 473 17.58 29.73 21.71
CA ASP A 473 18.14 30.08 20.41
C ASP A 473 19.42 29.31 20.03
N SER A 474 19.85 28.39 20.90
CA SER A 474 21.06 27.56 20.74
C SER A 474 20.80 26.17 20.16
N PHE A 475 19.54 25.80 19.94
CA PHE A 475 19.14 24.48 19.42
C PHE A 475 19.37 24.34 17.91
N ALA A 476 19.31 23.09 17.43
CA ALA A 476 19.45 22.75 16.02
C ALA A 476 18.13 22.20 15.47
N LEU A 477 17.81 22.50 14.20
CA LEU A 477 16.77 21.79 13.47
C LEU A 477 17.30 20.43 13.01
N VAL A 478 16.54 19.38 13.27
CA VAL A 478 16.86 18.00 12.91
C VAL A 478 15.65 17.32 12.30
N LEU A 479 15.87 16.55 11.22
CA LEU A 479 14.88 15.67 10.61
C LEU A 479 15.31 14.21 10.79
N GLY A 480 14.35 13.34 11.05
CA GLY A 480 14.56 11.88 11.09
C GLY A 480 15.17 11.32 12.36
N ASN A 481 15.60 12.15 13.31
CA ASN A 481 16.18 11.72 14.56
C ASN A 481 16.25 12.87 15.59
N GLU A 482 16.81 12.62 16.77
CA GLU A 482 17.21 13.62 17.75
C GLU A 482 18.67 14.06 17.55
N THR A 483 19.07 15.19 18.17
CA THR A 483 20.46 15.69 18.13
C THR A 483 21.48 14.64 18.59
N ASP A 484 21.12 13.79 19.54
CA ASP A 484 21.96 12.72 20.10
C ASP A 484 21.89 11.39 19.33
N GLY A 485 20.98 11.26 18.35
CA GLY A 485 20.82 10.06 17.53
C GLY A 485 19.98 8.93 18.14
N ASN A 486 19.39 9.12 19.33
CA ASN A 486 18.76 8.05 20.10
C ASN A 486 17.25 7.87 19.88
N SER A 487 16.61 8.75 19.12
CA SER A 487 15.17 8.71 18.84
C SER A 487 14.91 8.67 17.32
N PRO A 488 15.46 7.67 16.59
CA PRO A 488 15.42 7.62 15.14
C PRO A 488 14.00 7.40 14.62
N TRP A 489 13.64 8.13 13.58
CA TRP A 489 12.49 7.87 12.76
C TRP A 489 12.91 7.30 11.41
N GLN A 490 12.21 6.25 11.00
CA GLN A 490 12.46 5.53 9.76
C GLN A 490 11.38 5.85 8.74
N GLY A 491 11.79 6.10 7.50
CA GLY A 491 10.90 6.36 6.38
C GLY A 491 11.39 7.51 5.50
N ALA A 492 10.54 7.88 4.54
CA ALA A 492 10.89 8.89 3.55
C ALA A 492 10.29 10.26 3.88
N ILE A 493 11.07 11.31 3.67
CA ILE A 493 10.63 12.72 3.73
C ILE A 493 10.75 13.30 2.32
N ARG A 494 9.62 13.75 1.78
CA ARG A 494 9.54 14.36 0.43
C ARG A 494 9.64 15.87 0.49
N MET A 495 9.17 16.49 1.57
CA MET A 495 9.28 17.94 1.78
C MET A 495 9.13 18.29 3.26
N VAL A 496 9.83 19.34 3.70
CA VAL A 496 9.60 20.03 4.98
C VAL A 496 9.62 21.54 4.74
N ALA A 497 8.60 22.24 5.23
CA ALA A 497 8.55 23.70 5.31
C ALA A 497 8.25 24.17 6.74
N ILE A 498 8.93 25.23 7.14
CA ILE A 498 8.62 25.94 8.40
C ILE A 498 8.10 27.32 8.03
N HIS A 499 6.89 27.64 8.49
CA HIS A 499 6.28 28.95 8.33
C HIS A 499 6.34 29.74 9.63
N ASN A 500 6.58 31.05 9.56
CA ASN A 500 6.50 31.93 10.72
C ASN A 500 5.09 32.46 11.01
N ARG A 501 4.07 31.82 10.44
CA ARG A 501 2.66 32.01 10.76
C ARG A 501 1.93 30.67 10.76
N ALA A 502 0.84 30.59 11.50
CA ALA A 502 -0.07 29.46 11.38
C ALA A 502 -0.81 29.50 10.02
N LEU A 503 -0.86 28.36 9.33
CA LEU A 503 -1.65 28.20 8.10
C LEU A 503 -3.14 28.11 8.42
N THR A 504 -4.00 28.73 7.61
CA THR A 504 -5.45 28.50 7.74
C THR A 504 -5.81 27.09 7.24
N PRO A 505 -6.92 26.48 7.67
CA PRO A 505 -7.36 25.19 7.15
C PRO A 505 -7.47 25.15 5.62
N GLU A 506 -7.89 26.25 5.00
CA GLU A 506 -7.98 26.38 3.54
C GLU A 506 -6.60 26.40 2.88
N GLN A 507 -5.60 27.03 3.50
CA GLN A 507 -4.21 27.01 3.01
C GLN A 507 -3.59 25.62 3.15
N VAL A 508 -3.86 24.92 4.27
CA VAL A 508 -3.42 23.53 4.48
C VAL A 508 -4.03 22.61 3.43
N GLN A 509 -5.33 22.74 3.17
CA GLN A 509 -6.03 21.98 2.13
C GLN A 509 -5.50 22.29 0.72
N ALA A 510 -5.26 23.57 0.39
CA ALA A 510 -4.69 23.96 -0.89
C ALA A 510 -3.28 23.36 -1.09
N ASN A 511 -2.43 23.40 -0.06
CA ASN A 511 -1.11 22.79 -0.12
C ASN A 511 -1.17 21.26 -0.25
N PHE A 512 -2.16 20.61 0.37
CA PHE A 512 -2.39 19.19 0.21
C PHE A 512 -2.78 18.82 -1.23
N GLU A 513 -3.73 19.55 -1.81
CA GLU A 513 -4.25 19.30 -3.17
C GLU A 513 -3.18 19.44 -4.25
N VAL A 514 -2.27 20.40 -4.08
CA VAL A 514 -1.13 20.58 -5.00
C VAL A 514 -0.16 19.40 -4.90
N GLY A 515 0.02 18.83 -3.72
CA GLY A 515 0.92 17.70 -3.48
C GLY A 515 2.39 18.11 -3.34
N VAL A 516 3.27 17.11 -3.48
CA VAL A 516 4.73 17.20 -3.37
C VAL A 516 5.40 16.33 -4.44
N GLY A 517 6.72 16.50 -4.60
CA GLY A 517 7.55 15.69 -5.47
C GLY A 517 7.55 16.20 -6.90
N GLN A 518 8.44 15.68 -7.72
CA GLN A 518 8.59 16.12 -9.09
C GLN A 518 7.41 15.66 -9.97
N LYS A 519 6.61 16.62 -10.44
CA LYS A 519 5.46 16.41 -11.32
C LYS A 519 5.74 17.00 -12.71
N PHE A 520 5.24 16.33 -13.73
CA PHE A 520 5.40 16.71 -15.12
C PHE A 520 4.06 16.64 -15.85
N TYR A 521 3.85 17.51 -16.82
CA TYR A 521 2.88 17.28 -17.88
C TYR A 521 3.56 16.59 -19.07
N LEU A 522 3.02 15.44 -19.47
CA LEU A 522 3.41 14.73 -20.69
C LEU A 522 2.32 14.89 -21.76
N LEU A 523 2.66 15.56 -22.87
CA LEU A 523 1.74 15.92 -23.95
C LEU A 523 1.89 14.95 -25.15
N PHE A 524 1.16 13.84 -25.14
CA PHE A 524 1.23 12.81 -26.18
C PHE A 524 0.61 13.34 -27.49
N GLY A 525 1.45 13.57 -28.50
CA GLY A 525 0.99 14.11 -29.78
C GLY A 525 0.05 13.16 -30.52
N VAL A 526 -1.14 13.66 -30.88
CA VAL A 526 -2.18 12.90 -31.62
C VAL A 526 -2.67 13.60 -32.89
N SER A 527 -2.10 14.75 -33.24
CA SER A 527 -2.48 15.53 -34.44
C SER A 527 -2.37 14.73 -35.75
N HIS A 528 -1.52 13.71 -35.83
CA HIS A 528 -1.41 12.84 -37.01
C HIS A 528 -2.55 11.83 -37.15
N LEU A 529 -3.39 11.68 -36.12
CA LEU A 529 -4.51 10.73 -36.07
C LEU A 529 -5.87 11.41 -36.27
N ILE A 530 -5.95 12.73 -36.11
CA ILE A 530 -7.20 13.49 -36.17
C ILE A 530 -7.00 14.79 -36.94
N ASP A 531 -8.06 15.33 -37.53
CA ASP A 531 -8.02 16.58 -38.29
C ASP A 531 -8.17 17.81 -37.38
N VAL A 532 -7.35 17.87 -36.32
CA VAL A 532 -7.27 19.00 -35.38
C VAL A 532 -5.78 19.33 -35.19
N PRO A 533 -5.33 20.56 -35.48
CA PRO A 533 -3.93 20.93 -35.35
C PRO A 533 -3.49 20.93 -33.88
N GLU A 534 -2.18 20.79 -33.66
CA GLU A 534 -1.52 20.90 -32.35
C GLU A 534 -2.23 20.18 -31.20
N SER A 535 -2.79 19.01 -31.51
CA SER A 535 -3.60 18.19 -30.60
C SER A 535 -2.76 17.18 -29.83
N PHE A 536 -3.01 17.12 -28.52
CA PHE A 536 -2.32 16.31 -27.54
C PHE A 536 -3.30 15.66 -26.56
N ILE A 537 -2.94 14.48 -26.06
CA ILE A 537 -3.50 13.92 -24.82
C ILE A 537 -2.46 14.18 -23.73
N VAL A 538 -2.85 14.87 -22.66
CA VAL A 538 -1.94 15.31 -21.61
C VAL A 538 -2.19 14.54 -20.34
N PHE A 539 -1.12 14.09 -19.69
CA PHE A 539 -1.16 13.49 -18.35
C PHE A 539 -0.35 14.31 -17.35
N GLU A 540 -0.81 14.38 -16.12
CA GLU A 540 0.05 14.68 -14.97
C GLU A 540 0.79 13.39 -14.58
N VAL A 541 2.12 13.46 -14.52
CA VAL A 541 3.01 12.33 -14.29
C VAL A 541 4.02 12.65 -13.20
N SER A 542 4.21 11.75 -12.26
CA SER A 542 5.29 11.86 -11.24
C SER A 542 5.98 10.53 -11.05
N GLN A 543 7.23 10.54 -10.61
CA GLN A 543 7.82 9.34 -10.01
C GLN A 543 7.09 9.07 -8.69
N PHE A 544 6.46 7.90 -8.56
CA PHE A 544 5.69 7.52 -7.38
C PHE A 544 6.64 7.08 -6.25
N ASP A 545 7.60 6.24 -6.61
CA ASP A 545 8.70 5.74 -5.79
C ASP A 545 9.89 5.42 -6.70
N SER A 546 10.89 4.71 -6.17
CA SER A 546 12.08 4.29 -6.94
C SER A 546 11.80 3.24 -8.02
N TYR A 547 10.58 2.71 -8.11
CA TYR A 547 10.20 1.57 -8.96
C TYR A 547 9.01 1.84 -9.88
N ALA A 548 8.35 3.00 -9.77
CA ALA A 548 7.15 3.27 -10.54
C ALA A 548 6.86 4.75 -10.79
N TYR A 549 6.07 4.99 -11.84
CA TYR A 549 5.47 6.26 -12.18
C TYR A 549 3.98 6.27 -11.84
N ARG A 550 3.46 7.43 -11.49
CA ARG A 550 2.03 7.70 -11.32
C ARG A 550 1.55 8.58 -12.48
N PHE A 551 0.58 8.08 -13.24
CA PHE A 551 -0.10 8.82 -14.31
C PHE A 551 -1.53 9.15 -13.88
N THR A 552 -1.93 10.42 -13.99
CA THR A 552 -3.26 10.88 -13.55
C THR A 552 -3.84 11.98 -14.44
N SER A 553 -5.15 12.19 -14.28
CA SER A 553 -5.87 13.35 -14.82
C SER A 553 -5.70 13.56 -16.33
N PRO A 554 -5.93 12.55 -17.20
CA PRO A 554 -5.82 12.75 -18.63
C PRO A 554 -6.83 13.78 -19.16
N PHE A 555 -6.36 14.67 -20.02
CA PHE A 555 -7.20 15.60 -20.77
C PHE A 555 -6.74 15.75 -22.22
N PHE A 556 -7.66 16.06 -23.12
CA PHE A 556 -7.35 16.42 -24.50
C PHE A 556 -7.16 17.93 -24.62
N ILE A 557 -6.12 18.40 -25.31
CA ILE A 557 -5.92 19.82 -25.60
C ILE A 557 -5.38 20.02 -27.02
N SER A 558 -5.80 21.12 -27.67
CA SER A 558 -5.07 21.71 -28.79
C SER A 558 -4.36 22.98 -28.32
N LEU A 559 -3.07 23.12 -28.67
CA LEU A 559 -2.31 24.34 -28.41
C LEU A 559 -2.57 25.44 -29.46
N ASP A 560 -3.42 25.17 -30.45
CA ASP A 560 -3.99 26.19 -31.34
C ASP A 560 -5.26 26.76 -30.69
N ASP A 561 -5.20 28.04 -30.28
CA ASP A 561 -6.33 28.74 -29.65
C ASP A 561 -7.60 28.83 -30.55
N THR A 562 -7.48 28.49 -31.83
CA THR A 562 -8.58 28.49 -32.80
C THR A 562 -9.16 27.10 -33.09
N ALA A 563 -8.61 26.04 -32.49
CA ALA A 563 -9.11 24.69 -32.70
C ALA A 563 -10.47 24.46 -32.02
N GLU A 564 -11.40 23.88 -32.78
CA GLU A 564 -12.73 23.46 -32.31
C GLU A 564 -12.91 21.96 -32.59
N PRO A 565 -12.62 21.07 -31.60
CA PRO A 565 -12.87 19.64 -31.74
C PRO A 565 -14.35 19.36 -31.99
N SER A 566 -14.67 18.45 -32.90
CA SER A 566 -16.07 18.13 -33.20
C SER A 566 -16.27 16.65 -33.52
N ASN A 567 -17.04 15.97 -32.67
CA ASN A 567 -17.50 14.60 -32.87
C ASN A 567 -16.36 13.59 -33.16
N ILE A 568 -15.26 13.68 -32.40
CA ILE A 568 -14.12 12.77 -32.53
C ILE A 568 -14.24 11.67 -31.48
N ALA A 569 -14.53 10.44 -31.91
CA ALA A 569 -14.60 9.31 -30.99
C ALA A 569 -13.21 8.96 -30.44
N LEU A 570 -13.10 8.75 -29.13
CA LEU A 570 -11.91 8.22 -28.45
C LEU A 570 -12.33 7.01 -27.62
N ARG A 571 -11.84 5.82 -28.02
CA ARG A 571 -12.13 4.55 -27.36
C ARG A 571 -10.89 3.77 -27.01
N GLY A 572 -10.91 3.17 -25.83
CA GLY A 572 -9.95 2.20 -25.33
C GLY A 572 -8.50 2.68 -25.42
N MET A 573 -8.15 3.57 -24.50
CA MET A 573 -6.82 4.18 -24.40
C MET A 573 -5.93 3.36 -23.48
N ARG A 574 -4.77 2.94 -23.95
CA ARG A 574 -3.77 2.21 -23.16
C ARG A 574 -2.44 2.93 -23.16
N LEU A 575 -1.70 2.83 -22.06
CA LEU A 575 -0.35 3.37 -21.96
C LEU A 575 0.66 2.32 -22.41
N GLY A 576 1.55 2.71 -23.30
CA GLY A 576 2.74 1.97 -23.66
C GLY A 576 3.98 2.52 -22.98
N ILE A 577 4.93 1.63 -22.70
CA ILE A 577 6.25 1.93 -22.19
C ILE A 577 7.28 1.16 -23.04
N ASN A 578 8.36 1.82 -23.45
CA ASN A 578 9.50 1.25 -24.16
C ASN A 578 9.08 0.34 -25.33
N GLY A 579 8.19 0.82 -26.20
CA GLY A 579 7.75 0.11 -27.41
C GLY A 579 6.73 -1.02 -27.24
N LYS A 580 6.18 -1.25 -26.04
CA LYS A 580 5.10 -2.22 -25.77
C LYS A 580 3.97 -1.58 -24.93
N GLU A 581 2.75 -2.11 -25.02
CA GLU A 581 1.69 -1.76 -24.04
C GLU A 581 2.11 -2.26 -22.64
N ALA A 582 1.94 -1.43 -21.61
CA ALA A 582 2.19 -1.85 -20.23
C ALA A 582 1.24 -3.01 -19.85
N THR A 583 1.77 -4.03 -19.17
CA THR A 583 1.01 -5.27 -18.85
C THR A 583 0.01 -5.07 -17.71
N VAL A 584 0.26 -4.07 -16.86
CA VAL A 584 -0.57 -3.66 -15.71
C VAL A 584 -0.78 -2.14 -15.75
N GLY A 585 -1.73 -1.64 -14.97
CA GLY A 585 -1.99 -0.20 -14.88
C GLY A 585 -2.78 0.39 -16.07
N GLN A 586 -3.56 -0.41 -16.79
CA GLN A 586 -4.34 0.05 -17.94
C GLN A 586 -5.70 0.64 -17.53
N ALA A 587 -5.70 1.70 -16.71
CA ALA A 587 -6.92 2.29 -16.14
C ALA A 587 -7.90 2.85 -17.19
N TRP A 588 -7.42 3.26 -18.37
CA TRP A 588 -8.22 3.88 -19.44
C TRP A 588 -8.57 2.92 -20.58
N ALA A 589 -8.30 1.61 -20.43
CA ALA A 589 -8.56 0.60 -21.46
C ALA A 589 -10.03 0.49 -21.88
N ASN A 590 -10.96 0.95 -21.03
CA ASN A 590 -12.40 0.97 -21.28
C ASN A 590 -12.96 2.39 -21.50
N LEU A 591 -12.09 3.38 -21.73
CA LEU A 591 -12.53 4.75 -22.01
C LEU A 591 -13.41 4.77 -23.28
N ASP A 592 -14.55 5.45 -23.23
CA ASP A 592 -15.44 5.68 -24.38
C ASP A 592 -16.01 7.10 -24.25
N VAL A 593 -15.36 8.05 -24.92
CA VAL A 593 -15.69 9.48 -24.87
C VAL A 593 -15.69 10.07 -26.28
N VAL A 594 -16.36 11.21 -26.44
CA VAL A 594 -16.36 12.00 -27.67
C VAL A 594 -15.68 13.32 -27.38
N LEU A 595 -14.70 13.70 -28.19
CA LEU A 595 -14.10 15.03 -28.14
C LEU A 595 -14.98 15.97 -28.95
N ASP A 596 -15.52 16.99 -28.29
CA ASP A 596 -16.46 17.95 -28.85
C ASP A 596 -16.30 19.36 -28.26
N ALA A 597 -16.80 20.35 -28.98
CA ALA A 597 -16.72 21.76 -28.59
C ALA A 597 -17.54 22.09 -27.34
N ASP A 598 -18.56 21.27 -27.00
CA ASP A 598 -19.40 21.49 -25.82
C ASP A 598 -18.67 21.12 -24.52
N SER A 599 -17.67 20.23 -24.61
CA SER A 599 -16.87 19.73 -23.49
C SER A 599 -15.43 20.26 -23.49
N TYR A 600 -15.06 21.08 -24.48
CA TYR A 600 -13.71 21.60 -24.69
C TYR A 600 -13.63 23.09 -24.37
N GLU A 601 -12.72 23.46 -23.47
CA GLU A 601 -12.46 24.86 -23.12
C GLU A 601 -11.06 25.29 -23.66
N PRO A 602 -10.96 26.32 -24.51
CA PRO A 602 -9.67 26.81 -25.00
C PRO A 602 -8.68 27.14 -23.86
N GLY A 603 -7.43 26.72 -24.02
CA GLY A 603 -6.36 26.87 -23.01
C GLY A 603 -6.43 25.90 -21.82
N THR A 604 -7.56 25.22 -21.59
CA THR A 604 -7.73 24.24 -20.50
C THR A 604 -7.88 22.80 -21.03
N GLY A 605 -8.54 22.64 -22.19
CA GLY A 605 -8.82 21.35 -22.82
C GLY A 605 -10.14 20.71 -22.35
N GLN A 606 -10.28 19.42 -22.67
CA GLN A 606 -11.40 18.56 -22.28
C GLN A 606 -10.91 17.42 -21.37
N PRO A 607 -11.34 17.34 -20.10
CA PRO A 607 -11.02 16.23 -19.22
C PRO A 607 -11.54 14.90 -19.76
N LEU A 608 -10.72 13.84 -19.72
CA LEU A 608 -11.07 12.51 -20.24
C LEU A 608 -11.44 11.53 -19.13
N SER A 609 -10.75 11.60 -17.99
CA SER A 609 -10.99 10.71 -16.86
C SER A 609 -10.45 11.28 -15.55
N SER A 610 -11.11 10.98 -14.44
CA SER A 610 -10.58 11.23 -13.09
C SER A 610 -9.72 10.07 -12.55
N LEU A 611 -9.59 8.98 -13.31
CA LEU A 611 -8.81 7.82 -12.88
C LEU A 611 -7.31 8.09 -12.97
N GLY A 612 -6.58 7.45 -12.05
CA GLY A 612 -5.12 7.42 -12.02
C GLY A 612 -4.61 5.99 -12.07
N THR A 613 -3.34 5.82 -12.43
CA THR A 613 -2.70 4.51 -12.44
C THR A 613 -1.21 4.56 -12.12
N ILE A 614 -0.65 3.42 -11.76
CA ILE A 614 0.77 3.23 -11.48
C ILE A 614 1.35 2.33 -12.57
N ILE A 615 2.50 2.73 -13.09
CA ILE A 615 3.22 2.05 -14.18
C ILE A 615 4.62 1.78 -13.67
N ALA A 616 5.05 0.53 -13.77
CA ALA A 616 6.39 0.15 -13.33
C ALA A 616 7.45 0.92 -14.14
N LEU A 617 8.50 1.34 -13.45
CA LEU A 617 9.72 1.86 -14.04
C LEU A 617 10.51 0.68 -14.63
N GLU A 618 11.09 0.88 -15.81
CA GLU A 618 11.87 -0.17 -16.51
C GLU A 618 13.34 0.27 -16.69
N ASN A 619 13.60 1.21 -17.59
CA ASN A 619 14.94 1.72 -17.94
C ASN A 619 15.32 2.99 -17.15
N GLY A 620 14.40 3.51 -16.33
CA GLY A 620 14.58 4.69 -15.50
C GLY A 620 14.12 5.99 -16.16
N PRO A 621 13.93 7.08 -15.40
CA PRO A 621 13.17 8.26 -15.82
C PRO A 621 13.77 9.03 -16.99
N GLY A 622 15.09 9.02 -17.15
CA GLY A 622 15.78 9.61 -18.30
C GLY A 622 15.76 8.76 -19.58
N ASN A 623 15.37 7.49 -19.50
CA ASN A 623 15.38 6.56 -20.64
C ASN A 623 14.01 5.96 -20.98
N ASP A 624 13.12 5.84 -19.99
CA ASP A 624 11.79 5.28 -20.19
C ASP A 624 10.98 6.16 -21.13
N GLU A 625 10.46 5.53 -22.17
CA GLU A 625 9.70 6.17 -23.21
C GLU A 625 8.25 5.71 -23.16
N PHE A 626 7.32 6.66 -23.06
CA PHE A 626 5.89 6.42 -22.98
C PHE A 626 5.21 6.76 -24.30
N PHE A 627 4.12 6.06 -24.62
CA PHE A 627 3.21 6.40 -25.72
C PHE A 627 1.79 5.94 -25.38
N LEU A 628 0.80 6.31 -26.18
CA LEU A 628 -0.59 5.88 -26.03
C LEU A 628 -1.02 5.05 -27.23
N THR A 629 -1.89 4.07 -27.01
CA THR A 629 -2.55 3.29 -28.06
C THR A 629 -4.07 3.34 -27.89
N PHE A 630 -4.81 3.34 -29.00
CA PHE A 630 -6.26 3.53 -29.00
C PHE A 630 -6.98 2.36 -29.70
N ASP A 631 -8.13 1.92 -29.16
CA ASP A 631 -9.06 1.04 -29.88
C ASP A 631 -9.71 1.84 -31.04
N GLN A 632 -10.02 3.12 -30.78
CA GLN A 632 -10.44 4.07 -31.79
C GLN A 632 -10.00 5.50 -31.43
N LEU A 633 -9.48 6.25 -32.41
CA LEU A 633 -9.33 7.71 -32.31
C LEU A 633 -9.73 8.35 -33.64
N GLY A 634 -10.84 9.10 -33.63
CA GLY A 634 -11.47 9.63 -34.84
C GLY A 634 -11.87 8.50 -35.80
N SER A 635 -11.37 8.55 -37.02
CA SER A 635 -11.59 7.52 -38.04
C SER A 635 -10.60 6.35 -37.97
N ASN A 636 -9.57 6.43 -37.13
CA ASN A 636 -8.57 5.37 -36.98
C ASN A 636 -9.04 4.36 -35.94
N SER A 637 -8.91 3.06 -36.23
CA SER A 637 -9.33 1.98 -35.32
C SER A 637 -8.34 0.83 -35.33
N PHE A 638 -8.13 0.22 -34.17
CA PHE A 638 -7.37 -1.00 -33.99
C PHE A 638 -8.21 -2.03 -33.23
N ALA A 639 -8.39 -3.22 -33.82
CA ALA A 639 -9.13 -4.30 -33.20
C ALA A 639 -8.18 -5.15 -32.34
N ARG A 640 -8.25 -4.99 -31.02
CA ARG A 640 -7.50 -5.83 -30.09
C ARG A 640 -8.08 -7.24 -30.04
N SER A 641 -7.22 -8.25 -30.03
CA SER A 641 -7.62 -9.64 -29.80
C SER A 641 -7.86 -9.87 -28.31
N GLU A 642 -9.09 -10.18 -27.90
CA GLU A 642 -9.35 -10.64 -26.54
C GLU A 642 -8.62 -11.99 -26.30
N PRO A 643 -7.90 -12.16 -25.18
CA PRO A 643 -7.35 -13.46 -24.83
C PRO A 643 -8.48 -14.47 -24.68
N SER A 644 -8.30 -15.67 -25.26
CA SER A 644 -9.27 -16.75 -25.09
C SER A 644 -9.45 -17.08 -23.61
N LEU A 645 -10.70 -17.19 -23.16
CA LEU A 645 -11.00 -17.65 -21.81
C LEU A 645 -10.26 -18.97 -21.56
N PRO A 646 -9.60 -19.13 -20.39
CA PRO A 646 -9.00 -20.40 -20.04
C PRO A 646 -10.07 -21.49 -20.10
N PRO A 647 -9.75 -22.70 -20.60
CA PRO A 647 -10.70 -23.80 -20.63
C PRO A 647 -11.20 -24.06 -19.20
N GLN A 648 -12.51 -24.28 -19.05
CA GLN A 648 -13.02 -24.74 -17.75
C GLN A 648 -12.30 -26.04 -17.37
N PRO A 649 -11.85 -26.19 -16.11
CA PRO A 649 -11.29 -27.44 -15.66
C PRO A 649 -12.33 -28.55 -15.85
N GLU A 650 -11.89 -29.71 -16.38
CA GLU A 650 -12.76 -30.88 -16.45
C GLU A 650 -13.23 -31.25 -15.04
N PRO A 651 -14.52 -31.58 -14.84
CA PRO A 651 -15.01 -32.05 -13.56
C PRO A 651 -14.17 -33.25 -13.11
N ALA A 652 -13.65 -33.21 -11.88
CA ALA A 652 -12.89 -34.32 -11.33
C ALA A 652 -13.76 -35.59 -11.27
N ASP A 653 -13.25 -36.68 -11.84
CA ASP A 653 -13.82 -38.02 -11.64
C ASP A 653 -13.52 -38.45 -10.20
N LEU A 654 -14.53 -38.36 -9.33
CA LEU A 654 -14.40 -38.73 -7.93
C LEU A 654 -14.52 -40.25 -7.78
N GLU A 655 -13.83 -40.80 -6.77
CA GLU A 655 -13.92 -42.21 -6.44
C GLU A 655 -15.39 -42.67 -6.26
N PRO A 656 -15.74 -43.89 -6.72
CA PRO A 656 -17.09 -44.43 -6.58
C PRO A 656 -17.56 -44.41 -5.13
N SER A 657 -18.69 -43.74 -4.86
CA SER A 657 -19.35 -43.78 -3.55
C SER A 657 -20.01 -45.15 -3.33
N SER A 658 -20.17 -45.54 -2.06
CA SER A 658 -20.85 -46.78 -1.71
C SER A 658 -22.35 -46.71 -2.08
N GLU A 659 -22.87 -47.80 -2.67
CA GLU A 659 -24.31 -47.97 -2.93
C GLU A 659 -25.13 -48.21 -1.65
N ILE A 660 -24.48 -48.37 -0.49
CA ILE A 660 -25.10 -48.64 0.81
C ILE A 660 -24.87 -47.44 1.73
N GLY A 661 -25.96 -46.91 2.29
CA GLY A 661 -25.96 -45.78 3.22
C GLY A 661 -26.47 -46.14 4.61
N LEU A 662 -26.40 -45.16 5.50
CA LEU A 662 -27.09 -45.18 6.80
C LEU A 662 -28.19 -44.13 6.79
N LYS A 663 -29.35 -44.44 7.37
CA LYS A 663 -30.35 -43.43 7.67
C LYS A 663 -29.81 -42.49 8.74
N THR A 664 -30.01 -41.19 8.54
CA THR A 664 -29.70 -40.16 9.51
C THR A 664 -30.62 -40.23 10.73
N PHE A 665 -30.25 -39.54 11.80
CA PHE A 665 -31.00 -39.52 13.06
C PHE A 665 -32.49 -39.12 12.88
N ASP A 666 -32.78 -38.21 11.95
CA ASP A 666 -34.16 -37.76 11.68
C ASP A 666 -34.94 -38.80 10.86
N GLU A 667 -34.29 -39.43 9.88
CA GLU A 667 -34.89 -40.49 9.07
C GLU A 667 -35.19 -41.75 9.89
N ILE A 668 -34.33 -42.10 10.84
CA ILE A 668 -34.56 -43.19 11.80
C ILE A 668 -35.79 -42.89 12.65
N ASN A 669 -35.88 -41.68 13.22
CA ASN A 669 -36.97 -41.28 14.08
C ASN A 669 -38.31 -41.27 13.32
N GLU A 670 -38.33 -40.71 12.12
CA GLU A 670 -39.51 -40.68 11.25
C GLU A 670 -39.90 -42.10 10.77
N SER A 671 -38.93 -42.94 10.41
CA SER A 671 -39.18 -44.33 10.00
C SER A 671 -39.88 -45.10 11.12
N MET A 672 -39.37 -45.03 12.34
CA MET A 672 -39.97 -45.71 13.49
C MET A 672 -41.36 -45.16 13.82
N SER A 673 -41.57 -43.85 13.70
CA SER A 673 -42.89 -43.23 13.88
C SER A 673 -43.91 -43.75 12.88
N ARG A 674 -43.56 -43.81 11.59
CA ARG A 674 -44.45 -44.34 10.55
C ARG A 674 -44.73 -45.83 10.68
N MET A 675 -43.68 -46.60 10.99
CA MET A 675 -43.78 -48.05 11.15
C MET A 675 -44.69 -48.42 12.31
N THR A 676 -44.54 -47.75 13.47
CA THR A 676 -45.32 -48.04 14.67
C THR A 676 -46.66 -47.30 14.75
N GLY A 677 -46.83 -46.20 14.01
CA GLY A 677 -47.97 -45.29 14.15
C GLY A 677 -47.93 -44.40 15.40
N VAL A 678 -46.87 -44.48 16.21
CA VAL A 678 -46.65 -43.60 17.35
C VAL A 678 -46.06 -42.29 16.85
N PRO A 679 -46.64 -41.11 17.15
CA PRO A 679 -46.10 -39.84 16.68
C PRO A 679 -44.74 -39.53 17.34
N THR A 680 -43.82 -38.91 16.58
CA THR A 680 -42.52 -38.42 17.09
C THR A 680 -42.67 -37.44 18.26
N THR A 681 -43.84 -36.79 18.38
CA THR A 681 -44.20 -35.88 19.48
C THR A 681 -44.69 -36.59 20.74
N ASN A 682 -44.78 -37.93 20.76
CA ASN A 682 -45.06 -38.66 21.99
C ASN A 682 -43.96 -38.35 23.02
N GLN A 683 -44.33 -37.91 24.22
CA GLN A 683 -43.39 -37.35 25.18
C GLN A 683 -42.24 -38.31 25.55
N ALA A 684 -42.52 -39.61 25.72
CA ALA A 684 -41.50 -40.59 26.07
C ALA A 684 -40.54 -40.85 24.91
N VAL A 685 -41.07 -40.97 23.69
CA VAL A 685 -40.29 -41.07 22.44
C VAL A 685 -39.42 -39.83 22.23
N PHE A 686 -39.99 -38.64 22.35
CA PHE A 686 -39.29 -37.37 22.18
C PHE A 686 -38.11 -37.22 23.16
N ASN A 687 -38.33 -37.58 24.43
CA ASN A 687 -37.29 -37.54 25.46
C ASN A 687 -36.15 -38.53 25.16
N THR A 688 -36.49 -39.77 24.77
CA THR A 688 -35.49 -40.78 24.39
C THR A 688 -34.72 -40.37 23.14
N TYR A 689 -35.40 -39.89 22.09
CA TYR A 689 -34.77 -39.37 20.88
C TYR A 689 -33.80 -38.22 21.19
N THR A 690 -34.22 -37.24 21.98
CA THR A 690 -33.36 -36.12 22.38
C THR A 690 -32.11 -36.60 23.12
N THR A 691 -32.24 -37.65 23.94
CA THR A 691 -31.12 -38.22 24.71
C THR A 691 -30.12 -38.94 23.80
N VAL A 692 -30.59 -39.72 22.82
CA VAL A 692 -29.74 -40.57 21.98
C VAL A 692 -29.41 -39.98 20.61
N LYS A 693 -29.94 -38.80 20.27
CA LYS A 693 -29.74 -38.15 18.96
C LYS A 693 -28.27 -38.02 18.56
N GLN A 694 -27.41 -37.62 19.50
CA GLN A 694 -25.96 -37.48 19.25
C GLN A 694 -25.26 -38.82 19.01
N GLN A 695 -25.91 -39.94 19.36
CA GLN A 695 -25.40 -41.29 19.15
C GLN A 695 -25.94 -41.92 17.86
N LEU A 696 -26.77 -41.22 17.07
CA LEU A 696 -27.31 -41.67 15.79
C LEU A 696 -26.50 -41.07 14.60
N PRO A 697 -26.57 -41.66 13.39
CA PRO A 697 -25.83 -41.16 12.23
C PRO A 697 -26.26 -39.74 11.81
N THR A 698 -25.31 -38.91 11.38
CA THR A 698 -25.56 -37.54 10.88
C THR A 698 -25.39 -37.40 9.37
N VAL A 699 -24.86 -38.44 8.71
CA VAL A 699 -24.56 -38.47 7.28
C VAL A 699 -24.92 -39.85 6.71
N GLU A 700 -25.30 -39.88 5.44
CA GLU A 700 -25.81 -41.08 4.76
C GLU A 700 -24.70 -41.98 4.18
N THR A 701 -23.63 -42.21 4.94
CA THR A 701 -22.51 -43.04 4.50
C THR A 701 -22.28 -44.23 5.41
N ILE A 702 -22.12 -45.41 4.84
CA ILE A 702 -21.78 -46.63 5.57
C ILE A 702 -20.42 -46.54 6.29
N GLN A 703 -19.50 -45.72 5.78
CA GLN A 703 -18.20 -45.49 6.41
C GLN A 703 -18.32 -44.77 7.76
N GLY A 704 -19.46 -44.10 8.01
CA GLY A 704 -19.78 -43.45 9.28
C GLY A 704 -20.35 -44.39 10.34
N PHE A 705 -20.47 -45.71 10.08
CA PHE A 705 -21.10 -46.63 11.02
C PHE A 705 -20.29 -46.80 12.32
N LEU A 706 -20.92 -46.51 13.45
CA LEU A 706 -20.38 -46.73 14.79
C LEU A 706 -21.28 -47.66 15.61
N SER A 707 -20.68 -48.40 16.55
CA SER A 707 -21.42 -49.27 17.48
C SER A 707 -22.42 -48.51 18.37
N SER A 708 -22.16 -47.22 18.62
CA SER A 708 -23.09 -46.32 19.32
C SER A 708 -24.43 -46.18 18.59
N HIS A 709 -24.44 -46.21 17.25
CA HIS A 709 -25.67 -46.13 16.46
C HIS A 709 -26.61 -47.29 16.75
N GLN A 710 -26.08 -48.52 16.88
CA GLN A 710 -26.89 -49.69 17.21
C GLN A 710 -27.53 -49.59 18.58
N MET A 711 -26.80 -49.05 19.56
CA MET A 711 -27.33 -48.85 20.91
C MET A 711 -28.41 -47.78 20.94
N ALA A 712 -28.24 -46.68 20.21
CA ALA A 712 -29.21 -45.61 20.09
C ALA A 712 -30.49 -46.06 19.36
N VAL A 713 -30.34 -46.77 18.23
CA VAL A 713 -31.45 -47.38 17.48
C VAL A 713 -32.22 -48.38 18.35
N THR A 714 -31.53 -49.20 19.14
CA THR A 714 -32.17 -50.14 20.08
C THR A 714 -33.00 -49.41 21.14
N GLN A 715 -32.45 -48.35 21.75
CA GLN A 715 -33.18 -47.56 22.75
C GLN A 715 -34.42 -46.89 22.16
N MET A 716 -34.30 -46.36 20.94
CA MET A 716 -35.43 -45.80 20.20
C MET A 716 -36.49 -46.87 19.90
N ALA A 717 -36.08 -48.03 19.40
CA ALA A 717 -36.98 -49.13 19.08
C ALA A 717 -37.74 -49.63 20.33
N ILE A 718 -37.06 -49.78 21.46
CA ILE A 718 -37.68 -50.13 22.75
C ILE A 718 -38.74 -49.09 23.12
N GLN A 719 -38.42 -47.80 23.04
CA GLN A 719 -39.34 -46.74 23.45
C GLN A 719 -40.56 -46.63 22.51
N TYR A 720 -40.37 -46.77 21.20
CA TYR A 720 -41.45 -46.78 20.22
C TYR A 720 -42.37 -47.98 20.41
N CYS A 721 -41.80 -49.17 20.61
CA CYS A 721 -42.58 -50.39 20.85
C CYS A 721 -43.29 -50.39 22.21
N ASP A 722 -42.69 -49.78 23.25
CA ASP A 722 -43.35 -49.57 24.53
C ASP A 722 -44.57 -48.65 24.39
N ALA A 723 -44.42 -47.51 23.70
CA ALA A 723 -45.50 -46.57 23.45
C ALA A 723 -46.62 -47.17 22.57
N LEU A 724 -46.25 -48.00 21.59
CA LEU A 724 -47.16 -48.74 20.72
C LEU A 724 -48.02 -49.73 21.52
N VAL A 725 -47.38 -50.63 22.28
CA VAL A 725 -48.09 -51.70 23.01
C VAL A 725 -48.87 -51.14 24.21
N SER A 726 -48.40 -50.05 24.83
CA SER A 726 -49.11 -49.43 25.96
C SER A 726 -50.34 -48.61 25.53
N ASN A 727 -50.52 -48.36 24.23
CA ASN A 727 -51.70 -47.70 23.69
C ASN A 727 -52.67 -48.75 23.11
N ALA A 728 -53.84 -48.92 23.74
CA ALA A 728 -54.81 -49.93 23.34
C ALA A 728 -55.23 -49.83 21.85
N GLN A 729 -55.43 -48.62 21.33
CA GLN A 729 -55.83 -48.42 19.94
C GLN A 729 -54.72 -48.81 18.96
N LEU A 730 -53.48 -48.34 19.17
CA LEU A 730 -52.36 -48.67 18.29
C LEU A 730 -51.99 -50.15 18.38
N ARG A 731 -52.06 -50.73 19.59
CA ARG A 731 -51.84 -52.14 19.83
C ARG A 731 -52.84 -53.02 19.09
N ASP A 732 -54.14 -52.74 19.20
CA ASP A 732 -55.19 -53.53 18.53
C ASP A 732 -55.09 -53.40 17.00
N GLN A 733 -54.63 -52.25 16.50
CA GLN A 733 -54.36 -52.03 15.08
C GLN A 733 -53.11 -52.80 14.58
N MET A 734 -52.05 -52.87 15.39
CA MET A 734 -50.81 -53.55 15.04
C MET A 734 -50.94 -55.07 15.16
N PHE A 735 -51.62 -55.57 16.18
CA PHE A 735 -51.70 -57.00 16.51
C PHE A 735 -53.15 -57.50 16.51
N PRO A 736 -53.83 -57.50 15.36
CA PRO A 736 -55.25 -57.85 15.30
C PRO A 736 -55.49 -59.29 15.73
N GLY A 737 -56.39 -59.49 16.70
CA GLY A 737 -56.81 -60.81 17.17
C GLY A 737 -55.89 -61.47 18.20
N PHE A 738 -54.79 -60.83 18.62
CA PHE A 738 -53.97 -61.31 19.73
C PHE A 738 -54.59 -60.94 21.09
N ASP A 739 -54.75 -61.92 21.99
CA ASP A 739 -55.34 -61.70 23.31
C ASP A 739 -54.29 -61.26 24.33
N PHE A 740 -54.16 -59.94 24.53
CA PHE A 740 -53.26 -59.37 25.54
C PHE A 740 -53.69 -59.62 26.99
N SER A 741 -54.94 -60.04 27.23
CA SER A 741 -55.45 -60.34 28.58
C SER A 741 -55.10 -61.76 29.03
N ALA A 742 -54.70 -62.63 28.11
CA ALA A 742 -54.26 -63.97 28.41
C ALA A 742 -52.88 -63.97 29.11
N PRO A 743 -52.65 -64.87 30.09
CA PRO A 743 -51.35 -64.98 30.73
C PRO A 743 -50.29 -65.47 29.74
N ALA A 744 -49.04 -65.03 29.92
CA ALA A 744 -47.94 -65.31 29.01
C ALA A 744 -47.69 -66.82 28.78
N SER A 745 -48.09 -67.67 29.73
CA SER A 745 -48.00 -69.13 29.61
C SER A 745 -48.94 -69.74 28.57
N THR A 746 -49.96 -69.00 28.10
CA THR A 746 -50.94 -69.49 27.11
C THR A 746 -51.17 -68.54 25.94
N ALA A 747 -50.84 -67.24 26.10
CA ALA A 747 -51.09 -66.21 25.08
C ALA A 747 -50.38 -66.47 23.74
N PHE A 748 -49.25 -67.19 23.76
CA PHE A 748 -48.42 -67.46 22.58
C PHE A 748 -48.62 -68.88 22.00
N ASP A 749 -49.47 -69.71 22.60
CA ASP A 749 -49.80 -71.04 22.09
C ASP A 749 -50.82 -70.99 20.94
N HIS A 750 -51.09 -72.13 20.29
CA HIS A 750 -52.18 -72.30 19.32
C HIS A 750 -52.24 -71.24 18.19
N GLY A 751 -51.07 -70.73 17.76
CA GLY A 751 -50.96 -69.70 16.72
C GLY A 751 -50.76 -68.27 17.24
N GLY A 752 -50.75 -68.05 18.56
CA GLY A 752 -50.53 -66.74 19.19
C GLY A 752 -49.21 -66.06 18.79
N LYS A 753 -48.11 -66.81 18.64
CA LYS A 753 -46.83 -66.27 18.12
C LYS A 753 -46.99 -65.64 16.74
N SER A 754 -47.69 -66.30 15.82
CA SER A 754 -47.87 -65.81 14.45
C SER A 754 -48.73 -64.54 14.38
N LEU A 755 -49.65 -64.37 15.32
CA LEU A 755 -50.44 -63.12 15.45
C LEU A 755 -49.58 -61.92 15.89
N VAL A 756 -48.36 -62.16 16.41
CA VAL A 756 -47.39 -61.12 16.77
C VAL A 756 -46.29 -61.01 15.72
N THR A 757 -45.68 -62.12 15.30
CA THR A 757 -44.56 -62.09 14.34
C THR A 757 -44.99 -61.64 12.95
N GLY A 758 -46.14 -62.10 12.46
CA GLY A 758 -46.65 -61.75 11.12
C GLY A 758 -46.79 -60.25 10.90
N PRO A 759 -47.50 -59.52 11.78
CA PRO A 759 -47.58 -58.07 11.68
C PRO A 759 -46.23 -57.35 11.77
N LEU A 760 -45.33 -57.79 12.66
CA LEU A 760 -43.99 -57.18 12.80
C LEU A 760 -43.17 -57.30 11.51
N LEU A 761 -43.14 -58.47 10.88
CA LEU A 761 -42.44 -58.66 9.61
C LEU A 761 -43.05 -57.82 8.49
N SER A 762 -44.39 -57.83 8.38
CA SER A 762 -45.10 -57.08 7.33
C SER A 762 -44.89 -55.56 7.41
N ARG A 763 -44.72 -55.03 8.62
CA ARG A 763 -44.64 -53.58 8.87
C ARG A 763 -43.20 -53.07 8.94
N PHE A 764 -42.25 -53.84 9.47
CA PHE A 764 -40.91 -53.35 9.80
C PHE A 764 -39.80 -53.90 8.91
N VAL A 765 -40.03 -55.03 8.22
CA VAL A 765 -39.02 -55.67 7.36
C VAL A 765 -39.38 -55.50 5.88
N GLY A 766 -40.66 -55.61 5.54
CA GLY A 766 -41.12 -55.63 4.16
C GLY A 766 -41.10 -57.05 3.58
N SER A 767 -41.54 -57.20 2.33
CA SER A 767 -41.66 -58.50 1.65
C SER A 767 -40.86 -58.51 0.35
N ASN A 768 -40.14 -59.61 0.09
CA ASN A 768 -39.43 -59.88 -1.16
C ASN A 768 -38.29 -58.89 -1.54
N LEU A 769 -37.58 -58.28 -0.57
CA LEU A 769 -36.37 -57.50 -0.88
C LEU A 769 -35.19 -58.42 -1.22
N ALA A 770 -34.35 -58.01 -2.18
CA ALA A 770 -33.23 -58.81 -2.68
C ALA A 770 -32.13 -59.08 -1.61
N SER A 771 -32.07 -58.27 -0.55
CA SER A 771 -31.02 -58.28 0.48
C SER A 771 -31.55 -58.46 1.92
N GLN A 772 -32.81 -58.86 2.12
CA GLN A 772 -33.37 -59.12 3.47
C GLN A 772 -33.22 -60.60 3.90
N PRO A 773 -33.16 -60.90 5.21
CA PRO A 773 -33.29 -62.27 5.70
C PRO A 773 -34.67 -62.86 5.33
N GLY A 774 -34.72 -64.17 5.07
CA GLY A 774 -35.99 -64.84 4.78
C GLY A 774 -36.94 -64.83 5.99
N ASP A 775 -38.23 -64.62 5.74
CA ASP A 775 -39.27 -64.45 6.76
C ASP A 775 -39.28 -65.60 7.79
N SER A 776 -39.12 -66.85 7.36
CA SER A 776 -39.08 -68.03 8.24
C SER A 776 -37.92 -68.00 9.24
N THR A 777 -36.79 -67.39 8.86
CA THR A 777 -35.61 -67.25 9.72
C THR A 777 -35.89 -66.22 10.81
N ILE A 778 -36.48 -65.08 10.46
CA ILE A 778 -36.84 -64.03 11.42
C ILE A 778 -37.92 -64.56 12.39
N GLU A 779 -38.94 -65.25 11.87
CA GLU A 779 -39.99 -65.86 12.70
C GLU A 779 -39.44 -66.90 13.68
N THR A 780 -38.43 -67.69 13.28
CA THR A 780 -37.77 -68.67 14.15
C THR A 780 -37.03 -67.99 15.30
N GLU A 781 -36.30 -66.91 15.02
CA GLU A 781 -35.58 -66.15 16.04
C GLU A 781 -36.53 -65.44 17.01
N LEU A 782 -37.60 -64.82 16.50
CA LEU A 782 -38.63 -64.18 17.32
C LEU A 782 -39.39 -65.22 18.16
N SER A 783 -39.73 -66.37 17.59
CA SER A 783 -40.38 -67.46 18.34
C SER A 783 -39.49 -67.94 19.48
N SER A 784 -38.18 -68.08 19.24
CA SER A 784 -37.20 -68.46 20.24
C SER A 784 -37.04 -67.39 21.32
N LEU A 785 -37.09 -66.09 20.96
CA LEU A 785 -37.11 -64.99 21.91
C LEU A 785 -38.36 -65.04 22.79
N MET A 786 -39.53 -65.22 22.19
CA MET A 786 -40.79 -65.34 22.92
C MET A 786 -40.74 -66.52 23.91
N ASP A 787 -40.25 -67.69 23.50
CA ASP A 787 -40.09 -68.86 24.37
C ASP A 787 -39.16 -68.60 25.57
N ARG A 788 -38.05 -67.88 25.34
CA ARG A 788 -37.14 -67.50 26.43
C ARG A 788 -37.81 -66.54 27.42
N LEU A 789 -38.61 -65.60 26.92
CA LEU A 789 -39.26 -64.58 27.75
C LEU A 789 -40.52 -65.08 28.46
N THR A 790 -41.15 -66.18 27.99
CA THR A 790 -42.31 -66.82 28.64
C THR A 790 -41.93 -67.89 29.66
N SER A 791 -40.65 -68.28 29.73
CA SER A 791 -40.13 -69.22 30.72
C SER A 791 -39.99 -68.61 32.13
N CYS A 792 -41.11 -68.32 32.80
CA CYS A 792 -41.13 -67.78 34.17
C CYS A 792 -41.41 -68.87 35.22
N GLY A 793 -40.38 -69.33 35.93
CA GLY A 793 -40.44 -70.44 36.91
C GLY A 793 -41.75 -70.61 37.70
N ALA A 794 -41.96 -69.85 38.79
CA ALA A 794 -43.13 -69.99 39.68
C ALA A 794 -44.41 -69.27 39.19
N GLY A 795 -44.43 -68.82 37.93
CA GLY A 795 -45.46 -67.96 37.34
C GLY A 795 -44.88 -66.69 36.73
N CYS A 796 -45.54 -66.15 35.70
CA CYS A 796 -45.17 -64.88 35.09
C CYS A 796 -45.92 -63.72 35.75
N GLU A 797 -45.29 -62.53 35.80
CA GLU A 797 -45.95 -61.29 36.21
C GLU A 797 -47.17 -60.98 35.32
N PRO A 798 -48.20 -60.28 35.85
CA PRO A 798 -49.43 -60.01 35.11
C PRO A 798 -49.25 -59.26 33.78
N ASP A 799 -48.18 -58.45 33.65
CA ASP A 799 -47.83 -57.67 32.46
C ASP A 799 -46.82 -58.37 31.53
N ARG A 800 -46.48 -59.64 31.81
CA ARG A 800 -45.46 -60.36 31.05
C ARG A 800 -45.83 -60.51 29.57
N THR A 801 -47.11 -60.73 29.25
CA THR A 801 -47.58 -60.85 27.85
C THR A 801 -47.25 -59.59 27.06
N GLU A 802 -47.55 -58.40 27.61
CA GLU A 802 -47.19 -57.12 26.99
C GLU A 802 -45.68 -56.95 26.87
N THR A 803 -44.92 -57.34 27.90
CA THR A 803 -43.45 -57.26 27.89
C THR A 803 -42.82 -58.12 26.78
N VAL A 804 -43.32 -59.34 26.56
CA VAL A 804 -42.85 -60.23 25.49
C VAL A 804 -43.12 -59.62 24.12
N VAL A 805 -44.30 -59.01 23.92
CA VAL A 805 -44.65 -58.33 22.67
C VAL A 805 -43.79 -57.07 22.45
N LYS A 806 -43.57 -56.24 23.49
CA LYS A 806 -42.67 -55.08 23.44
C LYS A 806 -41.25 -55.46 23.03
N ALA A 807 -40.70 -56.51 23.66
CA ALA A 807 -39.36 -57.00 23.35
C ALA A 807 -39.25 -57.55 21.91
N SER A 808 -40.26 -58.30 21.48
CA SER A 808 -40.31 -58.85 20.10
C SER A 808 -40.43 -57.74 19.06
N CYS A 809 -41.25 -56.71 19.33
CA CYS A 809 -41.37 -55.53 18.50
C CYS A 809 -40.04 -54.78 18.40
N ALA A 810 -39.36 -54.53 19.53
CA ALA A 810 -38.12 -53.79 19.57
C ALA A 810 -36.98 -54.54 18.84
N ALA A 811 -36.95 -55.87 18.93
CA ALA A 811 -35.96 -56.69 18.24
C ALA A 811 -36.02 -56.57 16.71
N VAL A 812 -37.22 -56.42 16.14
CA VAL A 812 -37.40 -56.23 14.70
C VAL A 812 -37.19 -54.77 14.31
N LEU A 813 -37.81 -53.85 15.04
CA LEU A 813 -37.75 -52.42 14.75
C LEU A 813 -36.33 -51.83 14.91
N GLY A 814 -35.54 -52.36 15.83
CA GLY A 814 -34.15 -51.97 16.06
C GLY A 814 -33.14 -52.65 15.14
N SER A 815 -33.59 -53.40 14.15
CA SER A 815 -32.71 -54.14 13.24
C SER A 815 -32.15 -53.25 12.12
N ALA A 816 -31.29 -53.85 11.26
CA ALA A 816 -30.69 -53.16 10.12
C ALA A 816 -31.72 -52.54 9.16
N THR A 817 -32.97 -53.02 9.13
CA THR A 817 -34.04 -52.47 8.27
C THR A 817 -34.37 -51.00 8.57
N THR A 818 -34.11 -50.56 9.81
CA THR A 818 -34.35 -49.18 10.23
C THR A 818 -33.11 -48.30 10.14
N LEU A 819 -31.91 -48.89 10.03
CA LEU A 819 -30.65 -48.15 10.04
C LEU A 819 -29.96 -48.07 8.66
N VAL A 820 -30.03 -49.13 7.85
CA VAL A 820 -29.35 -49.21 6.55
C VAL A 820 -30.31 -48.78 5.44
N GLN A 821 -29.80 -48.09 4.43
CA GLN A 821 -30.56 -47.69 3.23
C GLN A 821 -29.81 -47.93 1.92
#